data_AF-A0A963E561-F1
#
_entry.id   AF-A0A963E561-F1
#
_cell.length_a   1.000
_cell.length_b   1.000
_cell.length_c   1.000
_cell.angle_alpha   90.00
_cell.angle_beta   90.00
_cell.angle_gamma   90.00
#
_symmetry.space_group_name_H-M   'P 1'
#
loop_
_entity.id
_entity.type
_entity.pdbx_description
1 polymer ?
#
loop_
_entity_poly.entity_id
_entity_poly.type
_entity_poly.pdbx_seq_one_letter_code
_entity_poly.pdbx_strand_id
1 'polypeptide(L)'
;MCTAFPVTGSASPGVIFHDMDVVLIPDQHEIRVEDRMLLPHLESMMFSLHADLTIDHVEGGEVAPLPSGTGKEASVPLKYYLLTVASPTEPVTLSYNGKINHAVQEPGQEYARSFSYTPGVISDEGIFLANSTVWFPQFDNPLVSFRLNIRLPADWDAVSQGQMLHEQKDELQRTVVWEELQPQDDIYLVAGRYQRYSQSTGTVEALVYLREEDKPLAQKYLDVTAQYIGMYSRLFGPYPYAKFALVENFWETGYGMPSFTLLGPRVIRFPFILHSSYPHEILHNYWGNGVFVDYGKGNWAEGLTAYLADHLINEQRDKGEEYRRDVLQKYVDFVGKEKDFPVAHFVSRHSSSSEAIGYGKTMMFFHMLRQEVGDENFIRALRQFYSQFKFKQAAFDDLQNTFREITDQDFSGFFEQWISRSGAPDLLIETATANKTPQGFKLKVALKQNQPDDVYQLQVPVAVHLENEEHAFQTHIVMQQRTQAIELDFASRPLRIDVDPQFDLFRRLDSREIPSALSQGFGAKNPLLILPTDTSDAIRQAYEQLANTWQKTQPGQFEIIRDDQLHTLPENRTVWIMGWQNRFADNVAESLPGYSVNFDHKTLTLNDHTFTPHEHSIVLTTRQPANSDKTLLWVAGNTPQAINELTRKLPHYRKYSYLAFTGDELTNIHKGQWPTVDSPLSVTVHQADNASTTSLHTGSLAPRHALAQLPPVFSEQRMMADIAFLASEALKGRELGSIELDKAADYIAHQFQLAGLRPGGDGNNFMQTWRQDVGIPKGEVTLRNVIGVLPGKNPQLAGESLVIGAHYDHLGTGWPDVKTGNKGKIHYGADDNASGIAVMLELARQVTDKWQPERSIVFIAFTGEESGLLGSRHYINNAKSYSAEKITAMLNLDTVGRLGENPVTLFGTGTAHEWIHIFRGAGYVTGIQVNAVSNDFGSSDQAAFIEAGIPAVQFFASAHEDYHAPGDTIDKIDAAGLVKVAAILKESAEYLSNRIEPLTTTLPSNGTRSGLNTAKTDKDSRTKRRVSLGTVPDFSYQGEGVRIDSVLPGSPAEQADLLPGDILIQLDGQTVVDLKAYANMLKTLKAGQKVKLHYQRSDESRVIDVIVTDR
;
A
#
# COMPACT_ATOMS: atom_id res chain seq x y z
N MET A 1 17.12 -49.43 18.78
CA MET A 1 16.21 -50.32 18.04
C MET A 1 15.23 -49.43 17.31
N CYS A 2 15.51 -49.12 16.03
CA CYS A 2 14.66 -48.30 15.19
C CYS A 2 13.38 -49.06 14.85
N THR A 3 12.23 -48.52 15.22
CA THR A 3 10.95 -48.98 14.69
C THR A 3 10.69 -48.15 13.44
N ALA A 4 10.77 -48.80 12.28
CA ALA A 4 10.35 -48.21 11.01
C ALA A 4 8.84 -47.90 11.12
N PHE A 5 8.49 -46.62 11.05
CA PHE A 5 7.10 -46.22 10.89
C PHE A 5 6.66 -46.60 9.46
N PRO A 6 5.48 -47.21 9.27
CA PRO A 6 5.00 -47.57 7.94
C PRO A 6 4.75 -46.31 7.11
N VAL A 7 5.24 -46.30 5.87
CA VAL A 7 4.90 -45.30 4.85
C VAL A 7 3.39 -45.35 4.65
N THR A 8 2.66 -44.28 4.98
CA THR A 8 1.18 -44.26 4.98
C THR A 8 0.58 -43.67 3.70
N GLY A 9 1.39 -43.17 2.75
CA GLY A 9 0.94 -42.64 1.46
C GLY A 9 1.58 -43.35 0.27
N SER A 10 0.81 -43.63 -0.78
CA SER A 10 1.36 -44.08 -2.06
C SER A 10 1.88 -42.88 -2.85
N ALA A 11 3.18 -42.88 -3.19
CA ALA A 11 3.80 -41.87 -4.05
C ALA A 11 3.08 -41.77 -5.41
N SER A 12 3.17 -40.59 -6.05
CA SER A 12 2.56 -40.35 -7.36
C SER A 12 3.20 -41.25 -8.44
N PRO A 13 2.41 -41.94 -9.28
CA PRO A 13 2.96 -42.82 -10.32
C PRO A 13 3.90 -42.08 -11.28
N GLY A 14 5.12 -42.58 -11.47
CA GLY A 14 6.09 -42.04 -12.45
C GLY A 14 7.07 -40.97 -11.91
N VAL A 15 7.01 -40.65 -10.62
CA VAL A 15 7.92 -39.72 -9.93
C VAL A 15 8.87 -40.53 -9.03
N ILE A 16 10.13 -40.09 -8.91
CA ILE A 16 11.07 -40.71 -7.97
C ILE A 16 10.69 -40.28 -6.55
N PHE A 17 10.51 -41.25 -5.65
CA PHE A 17 10.27 -40.97 -4.24
C PHE A 17 11.54 -41.23 -3.42
N HIS A 18 11.95 -40.24 -2.63
CA HIS A 18 13.11 -40.32 -1.74
C HIS A 18 12.66 -40.40 -0.27
N ASP A 19 13.05 -41.45 0.46
CA ASP A 19 12.90 -41.54 1.93
C ASP A 19 14.29 -41.40 2.55
N MET A 20 14.62 -40.21 3.05
CA MET A 20 15.97 -39.85 3.43
C MET A 20 16.14 -39.71 4.95
N ASP A 21 17.15 -40.37 5.50
CA ASP A 21 17.70 -40.08 6.83
C ASP A 21 18.91 -39.16 6.68
N VAL A 22 18.76 -37.89 7.09
CA VAL A 22 19.77 -36.82 6.92
C VAL A 22 20.36 -36.43 8.27
N VAL A 23 21.69 -36.39 8.36
CA VAL A 23 22.42 -35.84 9.52
C VAL A 23 23.23 -34.62 9.08
N LEU A 24 22.96 -33.48 9.70
CA LEU A 24 23.66 -32.22 9.44
C LEU A 24 24.60 -31.88 10.60
N ILE A 25 25.85 -31.56 10.29
CA ILE A 25 26.88 -31.20 11.27
C ILE A 25 27.42 -29.80 10.90
N PRO A 26 26.75 -28.72 11.34
CA PRO A 26 27.00 -27.36 10.85
C PRO A 26 28.42 -26.84 11.07
N ASP A 27 29.01 -27.14 12.23
CA ASP A 27 30.36 -26.73 12.64
C ASP A 27 31.48 -27.44 11.84
N GLN A 28 31.14 -28.54 11.16
CA GLN A 28 32.07 -29.32 10.33
C GLN A 28 31.81 -29.19 8.83
N HIS A 29 30.78 -28.42 8.45
CA HIS A 29 30.29 -28.29 7.07
C HIS A 29 29.86 -29.63 6.46
N GLU A 30 29.49 -30.61 7.28
CA GLU A 30 29.34 -32.01 6.88
C GLU A 30 27.87 -32.42 6.81
N ILE A 31 27.55 -33.25 5.81
CA ILE A 31 26.26 -33.92 5.65
C ILE A 31 26.48 -35.43 5.51
N ARG A 32 25.57 -36.22 6.09
CA ARG A 32 25.46 -37.66 5.87
C ARG A 32 24.02 -37.99 5.51
N VAL A 33 23.82 -38.77 4.46
CA VAL A 33 22.49 -39.14 3.97
C VAL A 33 22.45 -40.64 3.73
N GLU A 34 21.37 -41.27 4.19
CA GLU A 34 20.90 -42.56 3.72
C GLU A 34 19.59 -42.32 2.97
N ASP A 35 19.58 -42.52 1.66
CA ASP A 35 18.45 -42.26 0.78
C ASP A 35 17.90 -43.57 0.23
N ARG A 36 16.67 -43.91 0.63
CA ARG A 36 15.94 -45.05 0.13
C ARG A 36 14.98 -44.60 -0.96
N MET A 37 15.36 -44.85 -2.21
CA MET A 37 14.65 -44.38 -3.39
C MET A 37 13.70 -45.44 -3.96
N LEU A 38 12.48 -45.02 -4.31
CA LEU A 38 11.56 -45.76 -5.17
C LEU A 38 11.59 -45.14 -6.57
N LEU A 39 12.02 -45.94 -7.56
CA LEU A 39 12.28 -45.49 -8.91
C LEU A 39 11.13 -45.88 -9.86
N PRO A 40 10.83 -45.07 -10.90
CA PRO A 40 9.95 -45.49 -11.98
C PRO A 40 10.57 -46.69 -12.71
N HIS A 41 9.75 -47.63 -13.20
CA HIS A 41 10.12 -48.97 -13.71
C HIS A 41 11.19 -49.03 -14.84
N LEU A 42 12.41 -48.59 -14.56
CA LEU A 42 13.56 -48.54 -15.45
C LEU A 42 14.68 -49.41 -14.85
N GLU A 43 15.31 -50.22 -15.69
CA GLU A 43 16.37 -51.16 -15.25
C GLU A 43 17.70 -50.45 -14.95
N SER A 44 17.95 -49.30 -15.58
CA SER A 44 19.16 -48.49 -15.35
C SER A 44 18.92 -47.01 -15.62
N MET A 45 19.54 -46.12 -14.83
CA MET A 45 19.43 -44.67 -14.98
C MET A 45 20.73 -43.95 -14.66
N MET A 46 20.99 -42.85 -15.34
CA MET A 46 22.11 -41.96 -15.02
C MET A 46 21.69 -40.94 -13.96
N PHE A 47 22.58 -40.66 -13.01
CA PHE A 47 22.40 -39.54 -12.09
C PHE A 47 23.71 -38.79 -11.83
N SER A 48 23.59 -37.59 -11.28
CA SER A 48 24.71 -36.79 -10.80
C SER A 48 24.62 -36.49 -9.30
N LEU A 49 25.77 -36.30 -8.67
CA LEU A 49 25.91 -35.91 -7.27
C LEU A 49 27.03 -34.90 -7.12
N HIS A 50 26.94 -34.00 -6.14
CA HIS A 50 28.00 -33.06 -5.80
C HIS A 50 29.36 -33.77 -5.64
N ALA A 51 30.42 -33.22 -6.23
CA ALA A 51 31.71 -33.93 -6.30
C ALA A 51 32.36 -34.18 -4.94
N ASP A 52 32.07 -33.33 -3.94
CA ASP A 52 32.58 -33.52 -2.58
C ASP A 52 31.77 -34.54 -1.76
N LEU A 53 30.70 -35.11 -2.32
CA LEU A 53 29.99 -36.24 -1.75
C LEU A 53 30.57 -37.56 -2.27
N THR A 54 30.65 -38.55 -1.38
CA THR A 54 31.15 -39.90 -1.66
C THR A 54 30.10 -40.92 -1.27
N ILE A 55 29.81 -41.85 -2.18
CA ILE A 55 28.90 -42.97 -1.95
C ILE A 55 29.70 -44.08 -1.25
N ASP A 56 29.28 -44.43 -0.04
CA ASP A 56 29.94 -45.44 0.79
C ASP A 56 29.25 -46.81 0.70
N HIS A 57 27.94 -46.81 0.48
CA HIS A 57 27.13 -48.03 0.46
C HIS A 57 25.98 -47.94 -0.55
N VAL A 58 25.67 -49.09 -1.14
CA VAL A 58 24.56 -49.29 -2.09
C VAL A 58 23.88 -50.61 -1.73
N GLU A 59 22.55 -50.59 -1.59
CA GLU A 59 21.70 -51.77 -1.41
C GLU A 59 20.58 -51.77 -2.47
N GLY A 60 20.17 -52.95 -2.95
CA GLY A 60 19.10 -53.08 -3.96
C GLY A 60 19.53 -52.76 -5.41
N GLY A 61 20.82 -52.53 -5.67
CA GLY A 61 21.36 -52.27 -7.01
C GLY A 61 22.89 -52.14 -7.03
N GLU A 62 23.42 -51.70 -8.16
CA GLU A 62 24.85 -51.39 -8.37
C GLU A 62 25.03 -49.99 -8.94
N VAL A 63 26.03 -49.25 -8.45
CA VAL A 63 26.39 -47.90 -8.93
C VAL A 63 27.78 -47.93 -9.53
N ALA A 64 27.91 -47.51 -10.80
CA ALA A 64 29.19 -47.39 -11.51
C ALA A 64 29.49 -45.93 -11.85
N PRO A 65 30.70 -45.40 -11.55
CA PRO A 65 31.07 -44.04 -11.93
C PRO A 65 31.25 -43.93 -13.45
N LEU A 66 30.80 -42.81 -14.03
CA LEU A 66 30.96 -42.50 -15.45
C LEU A 66 32.18 -41.58 -15.69
N PRO A 67 32.88 -41.71 -16.84
CA PRO A 67 34.02 -40.84 -17.16
C PRO A 67 33.60 -39.37 -17.21
N SER A 68 34.43 -38.47 -16.70
CA SER A 68 34.21 -37.03 -16.77
C SER A 68 34.19 -36.57 -18.25
N GLY A 69 33.02 -36.27 -18.81
CA GLY A 69 32.88 -35.82 -20.19
C GLY A 69 31.53 -35.15 -20.51
N THR A 70 31.59 -33.85 -20.81
CA THR A 70 30.53 -32.97 -21.36
C THR A 70 29.14 -33.07 -20.72
N GLY A 71 29.05 -32.89 -19.41
CA GLY A 71 27.78 -32.49 -18.78
C GLY A 71 27.48 -31.00 -19.01
N LYS A 72 26.22 -30.58 -18.87
CA LYS A 72 25.81 -29.16 -18.89
C LYS A 72 26.65 -28.36 -17.88
N GLU A 73 26.92 -27.08 -18.17
CA GLU A 73 27.49 -26.15 -17.17
C GLU A 73 26.64 -26.20 -15.89
N ALA A 74 27.28 -26.51 -14.76
CA ALA A 74 26.65 -26.57 -13.44
C ALA A 74 27.34 -25.58 -12.50
N SER A 75 26.60 -25.07 -11.51
CA SER A 75 27.11 -24.12 -10.51
C SER A 75 28.14 -24.72 -9.55
N VAL A 76 28.27 -26.05 -9.53
CA VAL A 76 29.16 -26.83 -8.65
C VAL A 76 29.81 -27.98 -9.43
N PRO A 77 30.97 -28.48 -8.98
CA PRO A 77 31.58 -29.68 -9.56
C PRO A 77 30.71 -30.93 -9.34
N LEU A 78 30.59 -31.78 -10.37
CA LEU A 78 29.71 -32.96 -10.37
C LEU A 78 30.48 -34.28 -10.58
N LYS A 79 29.99 -35.35 -9.94
CA LYS A 79 30.29 -36.74 -10.30
C LYS A 79 29.06 -37.37 -10.94
N TYR A 80 29.26 -38.12 -12.02
CA TYR A 80 28.19 -38.82 -12.75
C TYR A 80 28.28 -40.31 -12.50
N TYR A 81 27.14 -40.96 -12.38
CA TYR A 81 27.01 -42.37 -12.08
C TYR A 81 25.92 -43.02 -12.93
N LEU A 82 26.11 -44.30 -13.24
CA LEU A 82 25.08 -45.18 -13.77
C LEU A 82 24.58 -46.08 -12.64
N LEU A 83 23.31 -45.95 -12.28
CA LEU A 83 22.61 -46.83 -11.36
C LEU A 83 21.95 -47.97 -12.15
N THR A 84 22.21 -49.22 -11.75
CA THR A 84 21.52 -50.42 -12.25
C THR A 84 20.75 -51.06 -11.10
N VAL A 85 19.43 -51.19 -11.24
CA VAL A 85 18.57 -51.70 -10.15
C VAL A 85 18.49 -53.22 -10.18
N ALA A 86 18.46 -53.87 -9.01
CA ALA A 86 18.30 -55.33 -8.94
C ALA A 86 16.87 -55.77 -9.29
N SER A 87 15.87 -54.91 -8.99
CA SER A 87 14.46 -55.12 -9.31
C SER A 87 13.77 -53.77 -9.57
N PRO A 88 13.01 -53.60 -10.68
CA PRO A 88 12.30 -52.35 -10.98
C PRO A 88 11.12 -52.02 -10.05
N THR A 89 10.84 -52.86 -9.05
CA THR A 89 9.75 -52.70 -8.10
C THR A 89 10.21 -52.62 -6.64
N GLU A 90 11.50 -52.83 -6.37
CA GLU A 90 12.07 -52.74 -5.02
C GLU A 90 12.88 -51.43 -4.88
N PRO A 91 12.95 -50.85 -3.67
CA PRO A 91 13.72 -49.64 -3.45
C PRO A 91 15.23 -49.90 -3.53
N VAL A 92 15.98 -48.87 -3.95
CA VAL A 92 17.44 -48.82 -3.88
C VAL A 92 17.84 -47.89 -2.74
N THR A 93 18.79 -48.31 -1.90
CA THR A 93 19.34 -47.47 -0.83
C THR A 93 20.74 -47.01 -1.19
N LEU A 94 20.99 -45.70 -1.10
CA LEU A 94 22.31 -45.10 -1.22
C LEU A 94 22.72 -44.44 0.10
N SER A 95 23.90 -44.76 0.61
CA SER A 95 24.50 -44.03 1.73
C SER A 95 25.68 -43.20 1.25
N TYR A 96 25.64 -41.89 1.49
CA TYR A 96 26.70 -40.98 1.05
C TYR A 96 26.92 -39.84 2.05
N ASN A 97 28.14 -39.30 2.04
CA ASN A 97 28.51 -38.19 2.92
C ASN A 97 29.59 -37.31 2.29
N GLY A 98 29.79 -36.14 2.88
CA GLY A 98 30.87 -35.24 2.50
C GLY A 98 30.66 -33.83 3.04
N LYS A 99 31.40 -32.87 2.47
CA LYS A 99 31.35 -31.47 2.89
C LYS A 99 30.77 -30.58 1.82
N ILE A 100 29.93 -29.64 2.23
CA ILE A 100 29.32 -28.64 1.33
C ILE A 100 29.50 -27.27 1.99
N ASN A 101 30.35 -26.43 1.39
CA ASN A 101 30.59 -25.08 1.89
C ASN A 101 30.95 -24.12 0.75
N HIS A 102 29.95 -23.68 0.00
CA HIS A 102 30.11 -22.62 -0.98
C HIS A 102 29.77 -21.28 -0.36
N ALA A 103 30.75 -20.39 -0.27
CA ALA A 103 30.58 -19.05 0.30
C ALA A 103 29.49 -18.27 -0.45
N VAL A 104 28.78 -17.41 0.29
CA VAL A 104 27.81 -16.46 -0.28
C VAL A 104 28.57 -15.46 -1.16
N GLN A 105 28.13 -15.33 -2.41
CA GLN A 105 28.75 -14.50 -3.43
C GLN A 105 27.95 -13.21 -3.63
N GLU A 106 28.66 -12.08 -3.70
CA GLU A 106 28.06 -10.77 -4.02
C GLU A 106 27.73 -10.66 -5.52
N PRO A 107 26.65 -9.97 -5.90
CA PRO A 107 26.32 -9.75 -7.31
C PRO A 107 27.39 -8.92 -8.05
N GLY A 108 27.58 -9.20 -9.36
CA GLY A 108 28.46 -8.40 -10.22
C GLY A 108 28.01 -6.95 -10.41
N GLN A 109 28.88 -6.05 -10.91
CA GLN A 109 28.61 -4.59 -10.98
C GLN A 109 27.40 -4.16 -11.83
N GLU A 110 26.94 -4.95 -12.81
CA GLU A 110 25.67 -4.69 -13.53
C GLU A 110 24.42 -5.19 -12.78
N TYR A 111 24.61 -5.94 -11.68
CA TYR A 111 23.59 -6.56 -10.84
C TYR A 111 23.40 -5.80 -9.52
N ALA A 112 23.59 -4.47 -9.50
CA ALA A 112 23.51 -3.62 -8.30
C ALA A 112 22.15 -3.62 -7.56
N ARG A 113 21.19 -4.48 -7.95
CA ARG A 113 19.89 -4.73 -7.31
C ARG A 113 19.59 -6.22 -7.06
N SER A 114 20.56 -7.11 -7.21
CA SER A 114 20.38 -8.54 -6.97
C SER A 114 20.86 -8.90 -5.57
N PHE A 115 20.28 -9.94 -4.97
CA PHE A 115 20.73 -10.45 -3.68
C PHE A 115 21.98 -11.29 -3.84
N SER A 116 22.78 -11.39 -2.78
CA SER A 116 23.90 -12.33 -2.72
C SER A 116 23.34 -13.77 -2.85
N TYR A 117 24.11 -14.67 -3.47
CA TYR A 117 23.66 -16.04 -3.75
C TYR A 117 24.71 -17.08 -3.36
N THR A 118 24.27 -18.32 -3.14
CA THR A 118 25.17 -19.47 -2.97
C THR A 118 24.56 -20.67 -3.67
N PRO A 119 25.36 -21.54 -4.31
CA PRO A 119 24.88 -22.80 -4.83
C PRO A 119 24.59 -23.83 -3.72
N GLY A 120 25.04 -23.61 -2.48
CA GLY A 120 24.75 -24.49 -1.35
C GLY A 120 25.79 -24.37 -0.24
N VAL A 121 25.34 -24.33 1.02
CA VAL A 121 26.23 -24.12 2.16
C VAL A 121 25.72 -24.84 3.40
N ILE A 122 26.63 -25.48 4.11
CA ILE A 122 26.45 -25.96 5.48
C ILE A 122 27.47 -25.23 6.33
N SER A 123 27.04 -24.41 7.28
CA SER A 123 27.95 -23.64 8.14
C SER A 123 27.32 -23.38 9.51
N ASP A 124 28.11 -22.88 10.47
CA ASP A 124 27.58 -22.48 11.77
C ASP A 124 26.62 -21.28 11.71
N GLU A 125 26.64 -20.48 10.64
CA GLU A 125 25.69 -19.37 10.45
C GLU A 125 24.30 -19.87 10.02
N GLY A 126 24.27 -20.96 9.25
CA GLY A 126 23.05 -21.56 8.71
C GLY A 126 23.34 -22.54 7.58
N ILE A 127 22.27 -23.21 7.13
CA ILE A 127 22.28 -24.24 6.09
C ILE A 127 21.29 -23.86 4.99
N PHE A 128 21.74 -23.97 3.74
CA PHE A 128 20.91 -23.87 2.54
C PHE A 128 21.34 -24.94 1.54
N LEU A 129 20.42 -25.84 1.19
CA LEU A 129 20.60 -26.92 0.23
C LEU A 129 19.42 -26.95 -0.76
N ALA A 130 19.74 -27.09 -2.04
CA ALA A 130 18.79 -27.10 -3.17
C ALA A 130 19.36 -27.93 -4.35
N ASN A 131 18.65 -28.03 -5.47
CA ASN A 131 19.15 -28.68 -6.68
C ASN A 131 20.44 -28.05 -7.20
N SER A 132 20.63 -26.74 -7.02
CA SER A 132 21.89 -26.04 -7.35
C SER A 132 23.10 -26.57 -6.55
N THR A 133 22.84 -27.23 -5.42
CA THR A 133 23.84 -27.89 -4.58
C THR A 133 24.11 -29.32 -5.05
N VAL A 134 23.14 -29.97 -5.70
CA VAL A 134 23.24 -31.39 -6.11
C VAL A 134 23.56 -32.28 -4.89
N TRP A 135 22.92 -31.97 -3.75
CA TRP A 135 23.16 -32.62 -2.45
C TRP A 135 22.48 -34.00 -2.33
N PHE A 136 21.60 -34.33 -3.26
CA PHE A 136 20.96 -35.63 -3.45
C PHE A 136 21.07 -36.07 -4.91
N PRO A 137 20.88 -37.37 -5.23
CA PRO A 137 20.99 -37.90 -6.59
C PRO A 137 20.05 -37.19 -7.58
N GLN A 138 20.63 -36.53 -8.59
CA GLN A 138 19.89 -35.81 -9.64
C GLN A 138 19.76 -36.66 -10.90
N PHE A 139 18.53 -37.02 -11.28
CA PHE A 139 18.22 -37.81 -12.48
C PHE A 139 17.69 -36.93 -13.63
N ASP A 140 17.56 -37.49 -14.83
CA ASP A 140 17.01 -36.77 -16.00
C ASP A 140 15.51 -36.41 -15.89
N ASN A 141 14.79 -37.00 -14.92
CA ASN A 141 13.42 -36.60 -14.58
C ASN A 141 13.46 -35.41 -13.61
N PRO A 142 12.82 -34.26 -13.94
CA PRO A 142 12.90 -33.08 -13.09
C PRO A 142 12.05 -33.17 -11.81
N LEU A 143 11.07 -34.08 -11.72
CA LEU A 143 10.16 -34.12 -10.58
C LEU A 143 10.47 -35.25 -9.60
N VAL A 144 10.37 -34.93 -8.31
CA VAL A 144 10.61 -35.79 -7.16
C VAL A 144 9.48 -35.68 -6.14
N SER A 145 9.38 -36.64 -5.24
CA SER A 145 8.59 -36.57 -4.00
C SER A 145 9.44 -37.12 -2.88
N PHE A 146 9.18 -36.75 -1.62
CA PHE A 146 10.12 -37.09 -0.56
C PHE A 146 9.53 -37.14 0.84
N ARG A 147 10.26 -37.85 1.71
CA ARG A 147 10.21 -37.77 3.16
C ARG A 147 11.63 -37.54 3.68
N LEU A 148 11.83 -36.50 4.49
CA LEU A 148 13.12 -36.16 5.10
C LEU A 148 13.02 -36.37 6.61
N ASN A 149 13.84 -37.26 7.16
CA ASN A 149 14.09 -37.38 8.59
C ASN A 149 15.44 -36.73 8.94
N ILE A 150 15.40 -35.52 9.50
CA ILE A 150 16.56 -34.66 9.62
C ILE A 150 17.01 -34.60 11.08
N ARG A 151 18.29 -34.89 11.33
CA ARG A 151 18.96 -34.77 12.64
C ARG A 151 19.96 -33.62 12.65
N LEU A 152 19.83 -32.75 13.67
CA LEU A 152 20.57 -31.50 13.84
C LEU A 152 20.86 -31.24 15.33
N PRO A 153 21.76 -30.31 15.69
CA PRO A 153 21.98 -29.90 17.08
C PRO A 153 20.68 -29.40 17.77
N ALA A 154 20.56 -29.57 19.09
CA ALA A 154 19.32 -29.27 19.84
C ALA A 154 18.80 -27.81 19.71
N ASP A 155 19.68 -26.84 19.50
CA ASP A 155 19.35 -25.41 19.36
C ASP A 155 19.02 -24.98 17.91
N TRP A 156 19.18 -25.88 16.94
CA TRP A 156 18.83 -25.64 15.54
C TRP A 156 17.41 -26.09 15.24
N ASP A 157 16.77 -25.55 14.19
CA ASP A 157 15.53 -26.05 13.56
C ASP A 157 15.74 -26.18 12.05
N ALA A 158 14.90 -26.97 11.39
CA ALA A 158 14.97 -27.23 9.94
C ALA A 158 13.60 -27.06 9.27
N VAL A 159 13.62 -26.53 8.05
CA VAL A 159 12.46 -26.26 7.21
C VAL A 159 12.68 -26.88 5.83
N SER A 160 11.66 -27.55 5.33
CA SER A 160 11.59 -28.09 3.96
C SER A 160 10.17 -27.90 3.40
N GLN A 161 9.91 -28.39 2.20
CA GLN A 161 8.57 -28.36 1.61
C GLN A 161 7.61 -29.34 2.31
N GLY A 162 6.31 -29.15 2.12
CA GLY A 162 5.28 -30.07 2.56
C GLY A 162 4.92 -29.98 4.04
N GLN A 163 4.46 -31.10 4.62
CA GLN A 163 3.92 -31.18 5.98
C GLN A 163 4.98 -31.65 6.98
N MET A 164 5.00 -31.03 8.16
CA MET A 164 5.77 -31.56 9.30
C MET A 164 5.00 -32.72 9.94
N LEU A 165 5.56 -33.92 9.91
CA LEU A 165 4.93 -35.11 10.49
C LEU A 165 5.30 -35.30 11.96
N HIS A 166 6.54 -34.98 12.31
CA HIS A 166 7.08 -35.24 13.63
C HIS A 166 8.20 -34.27 13.99
N GLU A 167 8.25 -33.88 15.28
CA GLU A 167 9.40 -33.21 15.89
C GLU A 167 9.71 -33.89 17.22
N GLN A 168 10.99 -34.16 17.46
CA GLN A 168 11.52 -34.58 18.75
C GLN A 168 12.78 -33.77 19.07
N LYS A 169 12.88 -33.27 20.30
CA LYS A 169 14.04 -32.56 20.79
C LYS A 169 14.49 -33.14 22.13
N ASP A 170 15.76 -33.49 22.23
CA ASP A 170 16.44 -33.85 23.48
C ASP A 170 17.52 -32.82 23.84
N GLU A 171 18.35 -33.09 24.86
CA GLU A 171 19.38 -32.16 25.32
C GLU A 171 20.52 -31.91 24.30
N LEU A 172 20.75 -32.86 23.39
CA LEU A 172 21.88 -32.83 22.45
C LEU A 172 21.44 -32.64 21.00
N GLN A 173 20.25 -33.10 20.64
CA GLN A 173 19.80 -33.27 19.26
C GLN A 173 18.35 -32.83 19.08
N ARG A 174 18.04 -32.29 17.90
CA ARG A 174 16.68 -32.15 17.38
C ARG A 174 16.53 -33.07 16.16
N THR A 175 15.39 -33.73 16.07
CA THR A 175 14.93 -34.50 14.92
C THR A 175 13.63 -33.90 14.39
N VAL A 176 13.58 -33.59 13.09
CA VAL A 176 12.37 -33.06 12.42
C VAL A 176 12.10 -33.89 11.18
N VAL A 177 10.83 -34.27 10.98
CA VAL A 177 10.39 -35.06 9.83
C VAL A 177 9.46 -34.24 8.96
N TRP A 178 9.86 -34.03 7.71
CA TRP A 178 9.08 -33.36 6.66
C TRP A 178 8.67 -34.36 5.58
N GLU A 179 7.49 -34.21 4.98
CA GLU A 179 7.00 -35.04 3.89
C GLU A 179 6.25 -34.22 2.84
N GLU A 180 6.56 -34.46 1.57
CA GLU A 180 5.84 -33.96 0.40
C GLU A 180 5.65 -35.08 -0.61
N LEU A 181 4.41 -35.56 -0.75
CA LEU A 181 4.05 -36.68 -1.62
C LEU A 181 3.63 -36.21 -3.03
N GLN A 182 3.35 -34.91 -3.19
CA GLN A 182 3.05 -34.33 -4.50
C GLN A 182 4.35 -34.05 -5.26
N PRO A 183 4.36 -34.18 -6.60
CA PRO A 183 5.54 -33.89 -7.41
C PRO A 183 6.12 -32.49 -7.14
N GLN A 184 7.41 -32.41 -6.85
CA GLN A 184 8.22 -31.21 -6.62
C GLN A 184 9.36 -31.14 -7.63
N ASP A 185 9.80 -29.95 -8.03
CA ASP A 185 10.93 -29.75 -8.92
C ASP A 185 12.29 -29.73 -8.21
N ASP A 186 12.31 -29.62 -6.88
CA ASP A 186 13.51 -29.57 -6.03
C ASP A 186 13.21 -30.18 -4.63
N ILE A 187 14.26 -30.50 -3.86
CA ILE A 187 14.20 -30.78 -2.42
C ILE A 187 15.03 -29.70 -1.71
N TYR A 188 14.32 -28.70 -1.17
CA TYR A 188 14.95 -27.63 -0.40
C TYR A 188 15.11 -28.05 1.06
N LEU A 189 16.29 -27.81 1.62
CA LEU A 189 16.57 -28.01 3.03
C LEU A 189 17.29 -26.79 3.59
N VAL A 190 16.58 -26.07 4.47
CA VAL A 190 17.07 -24.87 5.15
C VAL A 190 17.09 -25.14 6.64
N ALA A 191 18.19 -24.81 7.31
CA ALA A 191 18.29 -24.97 8.75
C ALA A 191 19.10 -23.85 9.40
N GLY A 192 18.77 -23.56 10.65
CA GLY A 192 19.37 -22.48 11.41
C GLY A 192 18.91 -22.48 12.85
N ARG A 193 19.46 -21.57 13.66
CA ARG A 193 18.96 -21.30 15.02
C ARG A 193 17.72 -20.42 14.91
N TYR A 194 16.54 -20.99 15.12
CA TYR A 194 15.27 -20.32 14.89
C TYR A 194 14.35 -20.30 16.12
N GLN A 195 13.61 -19.21 16.24
CA GLN A 195 12.36 -19.07 16.97
C GLN A 195 11.21 -19.31 15.99
N ARG A 196 10.41 -20.36 16.23
CA ARG A 196 9.29 -20.75 15.37
C ARG A 196 7.96 -20.27 15.95
N TYR A 197 7.15 -19.64 15.10
CA TYR A 197 5.79 -19.20 15.40
C TYR A 197 4.83 -19.82 14.39
N SER A 198 3.58 -20.08 14.81
CA SER A 198 2.58 -20.70 13.94
C SER A 198 1.18 -20.16 14.18
N GLN A 199 0.36 -20.21 13.13
CA GLN A 199 -1.06 -19.88 13.16
C GLN A 199 -1.81 -20.71 12.13
N SER A 200 -2.93 -21.32 12.54
CA SER A 200 -3.81 -22.02 11.60
C SER A 200 -4.58 -21.03 10.74
N THR A 201 -4.55 -21.25 9.43
CA THR A 201 -5.25 -20.47 8.40
C THR A 201 -6.17 -21.39 7.61
N GLY A 202 -7.37 -21.65 8.12
CA GLY A 202 -8.28 -22.61 7.50
C GLY A 202 -7.67 -24.02 7.50
N THR A 203 -7.40 -24.58 6.32
CA THR A 203 -6.75 -25.89 6.15
C THR A 203 -5.23 -25.80 5.98
N VAL A 204 -4.65 -24.60 6.00
CA VAL A 204 -3.22 -24.35 5.78
C VAL A 204 -2.58 -23.87 7.07
N GLU A 205 -1.37 -24.33 7.37
CA GLU A 205 -0.57 -23.80 8.49
C GLU A 205 0.30 -22.63 8.01
N ALA A 206 0.19 -21.47 8.66
CA ALA A 206 1.12 -20.36 8.47
C ALA A 206 2.24 -20.48 9.52
N LEU A 207 3.49 -20.41 9.07
CA LEU A 207 4.68 -20.48 9.93
C LEU A 207 5.59 -19.26 9.74
N VAL A 208 6.29 -18.88 10.81
CA VAL A 208 7.36 -17.89 10.75
C VAL A 208 8.56 -18.39 11.54
N TYR A 209 9.74 -18.37 10.92
CA TYR A 209 11.02 -18.72 11.52
C TYR A 209 11.90 -17.47 11.58
N LEU A 210 12.17 -16.97 12.78
CA LEU A 210 13.06 -15.83 13.01
C LEU A 210 14.32 -16.27 13.73
N ARG A 211 15.46 -15.63 13.45
CA ARG A 211 16.73 -15.95 14.11
C ARG A 211 16.80 -15.40 15.53
N GLU A 212 16.02 -14.35 15.80
CA GLU A 212 15.88 -13.70 17.10
C GLU A 212 14.40 -13.69 17.53
N GLU A 213 14.13 -13.55 18.84
CA GLU A 213 12.73 -13.46 19.32
C GLU A 213 12.13 -12.10 18.93
N ASP A 214 11.14 -12.12 18.02
CA ASP A 214 10.37 -10.94 17.62
C ASP A 214 8.91 -11.34 17.32
N LYS A 215 8.15 -11.57 18.39
CA LYS A 215 6.72 -11.94 18.33
C LYS A 215 5.88 -10.95 17.51
N PRO A 216 6.02 -9.63 17.66
CA PRO A 216 5.26 -8.68 16.84
C PRO A 216 5.53 -8.82 15.34
N LEU A 217 6.80 -8.96 14.94
CA LEU A 217 7.13 -9.18 13.54
C LEU A 217 6.56 -10.49 13.00
N ALA A 218 6.69 -11.57 13.79
CA ALA A 218 6.13 -12.87 13.42
C ALA A 218 4.61 -12.81 13.24
N GLN A 219 3.89 -12.17 14.16
CA GLN A 219 2.43 -12.05 14.07
C GLN A 219 1.99 -11.31 12.81
N LYS A 220 2.71 -10.25 12.39
CA LYS A 220 2.41 -9.54 11.14
C LYS A 220 2.50 -10.45 9.92
N TYR A 221 3.54 -11.27 9.83
CA TYR A 221 3.69 -12.21 8.72
C TYR A 221 2.67 -13.35 8.77
N LEU A 222 2.32 -13.85 9.96
CA LEU A 222 1.25 -14.84 10.12
C LEU A 222 -0.11 -14.30 9.63
N ASP A 223 -0.47 -13.09 10.06
CA ASP A 223 -1.73 -12.44 9.68
C ASP A 223 -1.79 -12.15 8.17
N VAL A 224 -0.70 -11.63 7.61
CA VAL A 224 -0.62 -11.29 6.18
C VAL A 224 -0.59 -12.56 5.31
N THR A 225 0.08 -13.62 5.74
CA THR A 225 -0.01 -14.95 5.10
C THR A 225 -1.46 -15.41 5.03
N ALA A 226 -2.17 -15.32 6.16
CA ALA A 226 -3.56 -15.74 6.23
C ALA A 226 -4.47 -14.96 5.26
N GLN A 227 -4.26 -13.64 5.17
CA GLN A 227 -5.04 -12.77 4.28
C GLN A 227 -4.81 -13.08 2.80
N TYR A 228 -3.55 -13.19 2.36
CA TYR A 228 -3.24 -13.45 0.95
C TYR A 228 -3.61 -14.87 0.53
N ILE A 229 -3.34 -15.89 1.36
CA ILE A 229 -3.81 -17.25 1.08
C ILE A 229 -5.33 -17.26 0.96
N GLY A 230 -6.05 -16.54 1.83
CA GLY A 230 -7.51 -16.40 1.75
C GLY A 230 -7.98 -15.73 0.45
N MET A 231 -7.31 -14.65 0.01
CA MET A 231 -7.62 -13.97 -1.25
C MET A 231 -7.36 -14.87 -2.46
N TYR A 232 -6.17 -15.46 -2.57
CA TYR A 232 -5.81 -16.33 -3.68
C TYR A 232 -6.64 -17.62 -3.70
N SER A 233 -7.00 -18.15 -2.53
CA SER A 233 -7.87 -19.33 -2.47
C SER A 233 -9.26 -19.06 -3.03
N ARG A 234 -9.80 -17.85 -2.79
CA ARG A 234 -11.06 -17.42 -3.42
C ARG A 234 -10.91 -17.23 -4.92
N LEU A 235 -9.76 -16.76 -5.40
CA LEU A 235 -9.53 -16.57 -6.83
C LEU A 235 -9.34 -17.89 -7.57
N PHE A 236 -8.44 -18.77 -7.14
CA PHE A 236 -7.99 -19.91 -7.94
C PHE A 236 -8.49 -21.27 -7.43
N GLY A 237 -8.93 -21.33 -6.17
CA GLY A 237 -9.24 -22.58 -5.47
C GLY A 237 -8.21 -22.88 -4.37
N PRO A 238 -8.30 -24.03 -3.69
CA PRO A 238 -7.51 -24.30 -2.49
C PRO A 238 -6.00 -24.20 -2.72
N TYR A 239 -5.31 -23.59 -1.76
CA TYR A 239 -3.86 -23.50 -1.71
C TYR A 239 -3.20 -24.90 -1.84
N PRO A 240 -2.11 -25.04 -2.61
CA PRO A 240 -1.61 -26.35 -3.00
C PRO A 240 -0.88 -27.13 -1.91
N TYR A 241 -0.32 -26.46 -0.90
CA TYR A 241 0.54 -27.07 0.11
C TYR A 241 -0.10 -27.12 1.50
N ALA A 242 0.41 -27.99 2.37
CA ALA A 242 -0.04 -28.08 3.77
C ALA A 242 0.29 -26.81 4.58
N LYS A 243 1.37 -26.10 4.22
CA LYS A 243 1.82 -24.89 4.89
C LYS A 243 2.31 -23.79 3.93
N PHE A 244 2.41 -22.58 4.47
CA PHE A 244 3.32 -21.56 3.96
C PHE A 244 4.17 -21.01 5.10
N ALA A 245 5.49 -20.90 4.89
CA ALA A 245 6.41 -20.36 5.90
C ALA A 245 7.17 -19.11 5.42
N LEU A 246 7.26 -18.08 6.25
CA LEU A 246 8.37 -17.12 6.17
C LEU A 246 9.57 -17.69 6.92
N VAL A 247 10.74 -17.70 6.28
CA VAL A 247 12.00 -18.08 6.93
C VAL A 247 12.99 -16.92 6.83
N GLU A 248 13.42 -16.40 7.98
CA GLU A 248 14.51 -15.42 8.05
C GLU A 248 15.83 -16.10 7.67
N ASN A 249 16.48 -15.57 6.65
CA ASN A 249 17.73 -16.11 6.17
C ASN A 249 18.95 -15.51 6.92
N PHE A 250 20.12 -16.14 6.80
CA PHE A 250 21.36 -15.63 7.40
C PHE A 250 22.14 -14.65 6.53
N TRP A 251 21.69 -14.43 5.29
CA TRP A 251 22.18 -13.36 4.40
C TRP A 251 21.00 -12.67 3.69
N GLU A 252 21.25 -11.50 3.12
CA GLU A 252 20.19 -10.75 2.41
C GLU A 252 19.74 -11.50 1.16
N THR A 253 18.44 -11.85 1.11
CA THR A 253 17.81 -12.67 0.06
C THR A 253 16.35 -12.32 -0.17
N GLY A 254 15.81 -12.82 -1.28
CA GLY A 254 14.39 -12.88 -1.59
C GLY A 254 14.11 -14.06 -2.51
N TYR A 255 13.97 -15.26 -1.95
CA TYR A 255 13.71 -16.50 -2.70
C TYR A 255 12.32 -17.04 -2.38
N GLY A 256 11.55 -17.37 -3.42
CA GLY A 256 10.28 -18.10 -3.32
C GLY A 256 10.49 -19.59 -3.56
N MET A 257 10.16 -20.41 -2.57
CA MET A 257 10.20 -21.87 -2.66
C MET A 257 8.78 -22.46 -2.62
N PRO A 258 8.58 -23.73 -3.01
CA PRO A 258 7.33 -24.40 -2.75
C PRO A 258 7.09 -24.52 -1.24
N SER A 259 5.95 -24.01 -0.78
CA SER A 259 5.47 -23.92 0.60
C SER A 259 6.24 -22.99 1.57
N PHE A 260 7.21 -22.19 1.12
CA PHE A 260 7.89 -21.20 1.98
C PHE A 260 8.70 -20.17 1.18
N THR A 261 9.13 -19.09 1.83
CA THR A 261 10.03 -18.09 1.26
C THR A 261 11.19 -17.78 2.21
N LEU A 262 12.38 -17.56 1.64
CA LEU A 262 13.58 -17.12 2.36
C LEU A 262 13.81 -15.64 2.10
N LEU A 263 13.72 -14.84 3.16
CA LEU A 263 13.94 -13.40 3.09
C LEU A 263 15.08 -12.97 4.01
N GLY A 264 15.84 -11.98 3.55
CA GLY A 264 16.96 -11.40 4.28
C GLY A 264 16.57 -10.75 5.61
N PRO A 265 17.49 -10.70 6.59
CA PRO A 265 17.18 -10.16 7.92
C PRO A 265 16.78 -8.67 7.83
N ARG A 266 17.43 -7.84 7.00
CA ARG A 266 16.98 -6.45 6.86
C ARG A 266 15.67 -6.35 6.09
N VAL A 267 15.51 -7.16 5.05
CA VAL A 267 14.32 -7.15 4.19
C VAL A 267 13.05 -7.39 5.00
N ILE A 268 13.01 -8.44 5.84
CA ILE A 268 11.77 -8.79 6.55
C ILE A 268 11.26 -7.70 7.49
N ARG A 269 12.13 -6.78 7.92
CA ARG A 269 11.80 -5.69 8.84
C ARG A 269 11.24 -4.45 8.12
N PHE A 270 11.27 -4.41 6.80
CA PHE A 270 10.68 -3.30 6.05
C PHE A 270 9.15 -3.45 5.93
N PRO A 271 8.34 -2.48 6.41
CA PRO A 271 6.88 -2.61 6.41
C PRO A 271 6.26 -2.80 5.03
N PHE A 272 6.89 -2.28 3.98
CA PHE A 272 6.38 -2.37 2.61
C PHE A 272 6.43 -3.78 2.02
N ILE A 273 7.29 -4.66 2.54
CA ILE A 273 7.48 -6.01 2.01
C ILE A 273 6.20 -6.84 2.12
N LEU A 274 5.45 -6.65 3.22
CA LEU A 274 4.14 -7.28 3.46
C LEU A 274 3.11 -6.96 2.38
N HIS A 275 3.28 -5.88 1.62
CA HIS A 275 2.33 -5.43 0.59
C HIS A 275 2.99 -5.16 -0.76
N SER A 276 4.15 -5.77 -1.00
CA SER A 276 4.84 -5.72 -2.28
C SER A 276 5.35 -7.11 -2.66
N SER A 277 6.58 -7.48 -2.27
CA SER A 277 7.17 -8.75 -2.68
C SER A 277 6.60 -9.97 -1.95
N TYR A 278 6.20 -9.86 -0.67
CA TYR A 278 5.70 -11.02 0.06
C TYR A 278 4.47 -11.72 -0.56
N PRO A 279 3.41 -11.01 -0.98
CA PRO A 279 2.30 -11.63 -1.72
C PRO A 279 2.71 -12.26 -3.06
N HIS A 280 3.72 -11.71 -3.73
CA HIS A 280 4.30 -12.29 -4.94
C HIS A 280 4.84 -13.71 -4.66
N GLU A 281 5.61 -13.87 -3.59
CA GLU A 281 6.17 -15.17 -3.17
C GLU A 281 5.08 -16.16 -2.75
N ILE A 282 4.04 -15.69 -2.04
CA ILE A 282 2.88 -16.54 -1.73
C ILE A 282 2.20 -17.00 -3.02
N LEU A 283 2.03 -16.11 -4.00
CA LEU A 283 1.35 -16.44 -5.24
C LEU A 283 2.13 -17.40 -6.13
N HIS A 284 3.46 -17.39 -6.08
CA HIS A 284 4.28 -18.38 -6.77
C HIS A 284 3.96 -19.83 -6.38
N ASN A 285 3.36 -20.04 -5.21
CA ASN A 285 2.90 -21.35 -4.80
C ASN A 285 1.76 -21.89 -5.66
N TYR A 286 0.99 -21.04 -6.33
CA TYR A 286 0.06 -21.45 -7.39
C TYR A 286 0.77 -21.52 -8.76
N TRP A 287 1.59 -20.52 -9.08
CA TRP A 287 2.22 -20.36 -10.40
C TRP A 287 3.74 -20.40 -10.32
N GLY A 288 4.38 -21.40 -10.92
CA GLY A 288 5.81 -21.64 -10.81
C GLY A 288 6.12 -22.80 -9.88
N ASN A 289 5.59 -22.79 -8.65
CA ASN A 289 5.79 -23.88 -7.68
C ASN A 289 4.58 -24.82 -7.61
N GLY A 290 3.36 -24.38 -7.92
CA GLY A 290 2.16 -25.23 -7.90
C GLY A 290 1.78 -25.79 -9.26
N VAL A 291 1.86 -24.97 -10.29
CA VAL A 291 1.87 -25.35 -11.69
C VAL A 291 3.26 -25.00 -12.22
N PHE A 292 4.03 -26.00 -12.58
CA PHE A 292 5.44 -25.83 -12.96
C PHE A 292 5.54 -25.24 -14.38
N VAL A 293 6.61 -24.50 -14.62
CA VAL A 293 6.88 -23.89 -15.92
C VAL A 293 7.67 -24.87 -16.79
N ASP A 294 7.26 -25.06 -18.05
CA ASP A 294 8.14 -25.61 -19.08
C ASP A 294 9.08 -24.50 -19.58
N TYR A 295 10.24 -24.36 -18.93
CA TYR A 295 11.22 -23.31 -19.28
C TYR A 295 11.75 -23.42 -20.72
N GLY A 296 11.63 -24.58 -21.37
CA GLY A 296 11.97 -24.74 -22.78
C GLY A 296 11.02 -24.01 -23.73
N LYS A 297 9.84 -23.61 -23.24
CA LYS A 297 8.78 -22.91 -23.98
C LYS A 297 8.44 -21.53 -23.41
N GLY A 298 9.29 -21.01 -22.53
CA GLY A 298 9.16 -19.67 -21.96
C GLY A 298 8.42 -19.63 -20.63
N ASN A 299 8.83 -18.68 -19.80
CA ASN A 299 8.33 -18.51 -18.44
C ASN A 299 7.13 -17.57 -18.38
N TRP A 300 5.93 -18.16 -18.36
CA TRP A 300 4.65 -17.45 -18.22
C TRP A 300 4.33 -17.05 -16.77
N ALA A 301 4.91 -17.74 -15.79
CA ALA A 301 4.53 -17.60 -14.38
C ALA A 301 4.94 -16.25 -13.81
N GLU A 302 6.14 -15.75 -14.11
CA GLU A 302 6.62 -14.46 -13.57
C GLU A 302 5.70 -13.29 -13.92
N GLY A 303 5.29 -13.19 -15.19
CA GLY A 303 4.37 -12.14 -15.63
C GLY A 303 2.97 -12.29 -15.05
N LEU A 304 2.48 -13.53 -14.92
CA LEU A 304 1.17 -13.79 -14.30
C LEU A 304 1.18 -13.44 -12.81
N THR A 305 2.23 -13.84 -12.09
CA THR A 305 2.42 -13.52 -10.67
C THR A 305 2.56 -12.01 -10.47
N ALA A 306 3.37 -11.32 -11.30
CA ALA A 306 3.46 -9.87 -11.26
C ALA A 306 2.10 -9.18 -11.52
N TYR A 307 1.27 -9.73 -12.42
CA TYR A 307 -0.05 -9.20 -12.68
C TYR A 307 -1.01 -9.39 -11.49
N LEU A 308 -1.01 -10.58 -10.89
CA LEU A 308 -1.97 -10.98 -9.86
C LEU A 308 -1.50 -10.72 -8.42
N ALA A 309 -0.28 -10.22 -8.23
CA ALA A 309 0.23 -9.73 -6.95
C ALA A 309 0.61 -8.24 -7.05
N ASP A 310 1.69 -7.91 -7.74
CA ASP A 310 2.25 -6.55 -7.72
C ASP A 310 1.30 -5.52 -8.31
N HIS A 311 0.78 -5.78 -9.52
CA HIS A 311 -0.20 -4.92 -10.17
C HIS A 311 -1.52 -4.94 -9.43
N LEU A 312 -2.05 -6.11 -9.10
CA LEU A 312 -3.32 -6.24 -8.39
C LEU A 312 -3.34 -5.45 -7.07
N ILE A 313 -2.27 -5.46 -6.29
CA ILE A 313 -2.19 -4.68 -5.04
C ILE A 313 -2.15 -3.17 -5.33
N ASN A 314 -1.53 -2.74 -6.41
CA ASN A 314 -1.60 -1.34 -6.83
C ASN A 314 -3.00 -1.00 -7.37
N GLU A 315 -3.65 -1.90 -8.10
CA GLU A 315 -5.04 -1.76 -8.56
C GLU A 315 -6.01 -1.64 -7.37
N GLN A 316 -5.83 -2.41 -6.31
CA GLN A 316 -6.57 -2.30 -5.04
C GLN A 316 -6.37 -0.95 -4.33
N ARG A 317 -5.31 -0.21 -4.68
CA ARG A 317 -4.92 1.08 -4.10
C ARG A 317 -5.12 2.23 -5.08
N ASP A 318 -5.95 2.02 -6.11
CA ASP A 318 -6.24 2.98 -7.19
C ASP A 318 -5.00 3.47 -7.95
N LYS A 319 -3.96 2.62 -8.02
CA LYS A 319 -2.67 2.88 -8.67
C LYS A 319 -2.38 1.94 -9.84
N GLY A 320 -3.41 1.25 -10.33
CA GLY A 320 -3.27 0.27 -11.41
C GLY A 320 -2.82 0.90 -12.73
N GLU A 321 -3.29 2.12 -13.02
CA GLU A 321 -2.94 2.89 -14.22
C GLU A 321 -1.48 3.35 -14.19
N GLU A 322 -1.05 3.93 -13.07
CA GLU A 322 0.34 4.36 -12.88
C GLU A 322 1.28 3.16 -12.93
N TYR A 323 0.90 2.02 -12.36
CA TYR A 323 1.72 0.81 -12.43
C TYR A 323 1.89 0.34 -13.89
N ARG A 324 0.81 0.30 -14.68
CA ARG A 324 0.89 -0.06 -16.11
C ARG A 324 1.74 0.93 -16.90
N ARG A 325 1.54 2.24 -16.71
CA ARG A 325 2.38 3.27 -17.32
C ARG A 325 3.85 3.10 -16.97
N ASP A 326 4.17 2.84 -15.71
CA ASP A 326 5.54 2.63 -15.24
C ASP A 326 6.16 1.37 -15.86
N VAL A 327 5.37 0.31 -16.10
CA VAL A 327 5.80 -0.88 -16.86
C VAL A 327 6.12 -0.54 -18.31
N LEU A 328 5.26 0.22 -19.00
CA LEU A 328 5.50 0.67 -20.38
C LEU A 328 6.74 1.57 -20.46
N GLN A 329 6.90 2.48 -19.50
CA GLN A 329 8.07 3.36 -19.40
C GLN A 329 9.35 2.53 -19.24
N LYS A 330 9.40 1.55 -18.34
CA LYS A 330 10.57 0.66 -18.17
C LYS A 330 10.94 -0.03 -19.49
N TYR A 331 9.96 -0.48 -20.27
CA TYR A 331 10.23 -1.10 -21.57
C TYR A 331 10.91 -0.10 -22.52
N VAL A 332 10.40 1.13 -22.63
CA VAL A 332 11.02 2.18 -23.47
C VAL A 332 12.43 2.55 -23.00
N ASP A 333 12.64 2.65 -21.69
CA ASP A 333 13.91 3.08 -21.09
C ASP A 333 15.03 2.03 -21.25
N PHE A 334 14.71 0.74 -21.19
CA PHE A 334 15.71 -0.34 -21.13
C PHE A 334 15.76 -1.25 -22.37
N VAL A 335 14.70 -1.32 -23.17
CA VAL A 335 14.59 -2.24 -24.32
C VAL A 335 14.81 -1.48 -25.63
N GLY A 336 16.08 -1.39 -26.03
CA GLY A 336 16.49 -1.00 -27.38
C GLY A 336 16.47 -2.18 -28.35
N LYS A 337 16.58 -1.90 -29.67
CA LYS A 337 16.49 -2.93 -30.73
C LYS A 337 17.40 -4.16 -30.55
N GLU A 338 18.60 -3.97 -29.99
CA GLU A 338 19.57 -5.07 -29.80
C GLU A 338 19.30 -5.91 -28.55
N LYS A 339 18.47 -5.43 -27.62
CA LYS A 339 18.18 -6.07 -26.33
C LYS A 339 16.76 -6.63 -26.25
N ASP A 340 15.99 -6.51 -27.32
CA ASP A 340 14.60 -6.96 -27.41
C ASP A 340 14.51 -8.41 -27.89
N PHE A 341 13.62 -9.20 -27.32
CA PHE A 341 13.44 -10.62 -27.64
C PHE A 341 12.02 -11.11 -27.36
N PRO A 342 11.55 -12.21 -28.01
CA PRO A 342 10.24 -12.81 -27.73
C PRO A 342 10.08 -13.28 -26.28
N VAL A 343 8.87 -13.14 -25.73
CA VAL A 343 8.56 -13.64 -24.37
C VAL A 343 8.76 -15.16 -24.28
N ALA A 344 8.52 -15.90 -25.37
CA ALA A 344 8.79 -17.34 -25.46
C ALA A 344 10.24 -17.74 -25.12
N HIS A 345 11.21 -16.81 -25.23
CA HIS A 345 12.62 -17.06 -24.91
C HIS A 345 13.01 -16.63 -23.50
N PHE A 346 12.08 -16.04 -22.73
CA PHE A 346 12.34 -15.63 -21.37
C PHE A 346 12.35 -16.83 -20.43
N VAL A 347 13.44 -17.00 -19.67
CA VAL A 347 13.59 -18.06 -18.64
C VAL A 347 13.66 -17.41 -17.26
N SER A 348 14.59 -16.48 -17.09
CA SER A 348 14.80 -15.74 -15.84
C SER A 348 15.35 -14.34 -16.14
N ARG A 349 15.27 -13.46 -15.14
CA ARG A 349 15.84 -12.11 -15.23
C ARG A 349 17.37 -12.15 -15.08
N HIS A 350 18.07 -11.48 -15.99
CA HIS A 350 19.52 -11.25 -15.92
C HIS A 350 19.93 -9.78 -16.18
N SER A 351 18.98 -8.91 -16.51
CA SER A 351 19.19 -7.49 -16.82
C SER A 351 17.88 -6.70 -16.73
N SER A 352 17.94 -5.37 -16.66
CA SER A 352 16.73 -4.51 -16.68
C SER A 352 15.90 -4.68 -17.96
N SER A 353 16.53 -5.02 -19.10
CA SER A 353 15.80 -5.29 -20.35
C SER A 353 15.05 -6.62 -20.28
N SER A 354 15.68 -7.68 -19.73
CA SER A 354 14.99 -8.96 -19.52
C SER A 354 13.86 -8.86 -18.49
N GLU A 355 14.01 -8.01 -17.47
CA GLU A 355 12.92 -7.73 -16.51
C GLU A 355 11.73 -7.07 -17.20
N ALA A 356 11.99 -6.01 -17.99
CA ALA A 356 10.95 -5.29 -18.70
C ALA A 356 10.18 -6.17 -19.71
N ILE A 357 10.83 -7.17 -20.30
CA ILE A 357 10.20 -8.14 -21.20
C ILE A 357 9.50 -9.25 -20.41
N GLY A 358 10.27 -10.02 -19.62
CA GLY A 358 9.77 -11.22 -18.96
C GLY A 358 8.68 -10.96 -17.91
N TYR A 359 8.81 -9.87 -17.15
CA TYR A 359 7.79 -9.44 -16.20
C TYR A 359 6.83 -8.46 -16.86
N GLY A 360 7.35 -7.36 -17.40
CA GLY A 360 6.53 -6.23 -17.87
C GLY A 360 5.63 -6.57 -19.06
N LYS A 361 6.21 -7.01 -20.18
CA LYS A 361 5.44 -7.38 -21.38
C LYS A 361 4.49 -8.54 -21.11
N THR A 362 4.94 -9.55 -20.38
CA THR A 362 4.10 -10.71 -20.01
C THR A 362 2.94 -10.32 -19.09
N MET A 363 3.16 -9.43 -18.12
CA MET A 363 2.11 -8.89 -17.26
C MET A 363 1.06 -8.13 -18.08
N MET A 364 1.50 -7.26 -19.00
CA MET A 364 0.59 -6.52 -19.88
C MET A 364 -0.16 -7.45 -20.84
N PHE A 365 0.45 -8.54 -21.27
CA PHE A 365 -0.23 -9.61 -22.02
C PHE A 365 -1.41 -10.18 -21.23
N PHE A 366 -1.23 -10.54 -19.95
CA PHE A 366 -2.34 -11.03 -19.11
C PHE A 366 -3.39 -9.95 -18.83
N HIS A 367 -2.96 -8.69 -18.68
CA HIS A 367 -3.88 -7.57 -18.57
C HIS A 367 -4.78 -7.44 -19.80
N MET A 368 -4.19 -7.41 -20.99
CA MET A 368 -4.94 -7.33 -22.25
C MET A 368 -5.84 -8.56 -22.45
N LEU A 369 -5.37 -9.76 -22.07
CA LEU A 369 -6.18 -10.98 -22.14
C LEU A 369 -7.39 -10.92 -21.20
N ARG A 370 -7.23 -10.39 -19.97
CA ARG A 370 -8.35 -10.11 -19.05
C ARG A 370 -9.34 -9.13 -19.65
N GLN A 371 -8.88 -8.05 -20.30
CA GLN A 371 -9.76 -7.09 -20.97
C GLN A 371 -10.56 -7.75 -22.10
N GLU A 372 -9.96 -8.63 -22.88
CA GLU A 372 -10.63 -9.33 -24.00
C GLU A 372 -11.75 -10.26 -23.53
N VAL A 373 -11.52 -11.00 -22.43
CA VAL A 373 -12.44 -12.07 -21.99
C VAL A 373 -13.38 -11.66 -20.85
N GLY A 374 -13.07 -10.57 -20.16
CA GLY A 374 -13.74 -10.11 -18.94
C GLY A 374 -13.34 -10.89 -17.68
N ASP A 375 -13.53 -10.26 -16.51
CA ASP A 375 -13.07 -10.77 -15.21
C ASP A 375 -13.58 -12.17 -14.88
N GLU A 376 -14.86 -12.45 -15.14
CA GLU A 376 -15.46 -13.74 -14.82
C GLU A 376 -14.82 -14.89 -15.60
N ASN A 377 -14.64 -14.73 -16.91
CA ASN A 377 -14.03 -15.77 -17.75
C ASN A 377 -12.53 -15.88 -17.50
N PHE A 378 -11.85 -14.75 -17.24
CA PHE A 378 -10.44 -14.75 -16.87
C PHE A 378 -10.21 -15.59 -15.61
N ILE A 379 -11.00 -15.36 -14.55
CA ILE A 379 -10.92 -16.15 -13.31
C ILE A 379 -11.28 -17.62 -13.57
N ARG A 380 -12.32 -17.91 -14.35
CA ARG A 380 -12.70 -19.30 -14.70
C ARG A 380 -11.59 -20.04 -15.43
N ALA A 381 -10.92 -19.39 -16.40
CA ALA A 381 -9.79 -19.95 -17.13
C ALA A 381 -8.61 -20.25 -16.21
N LEU A 382 -8.23 -19.31 -15.34
CA LEU A 382 -7.15 -19.55 -14.37
C LEU A 382 -7.48 -20.67 -13.38
N ARG A 383 -8.73 -20.76 -12.90
CA ARG A 383 -9.17 -21.88 -12.04
C ARG A 383 -9.07 -23.22 -12.78
N GLN A 384 -9.51 -23.28 -14.03
CA GLN A 384 -9.42 -24.49 -14.84
C GLN A 384 -7.96 -24.87 -15.07
N PHE A 385 -7.12 -23.92 -15.48
CA PHE A 385 -5.70 -24.12 -15.71
C PHE A 385 -5.00 -24.65 -14.45
N TYR A 386 -5.23 -24.02 -13.29
CA TYR A 386 -4.73 -24.50 -12.01
C TYR A 386 -5.20 -25.93 -11.73
N SER A 387 -6.49 -26.22 -11.86
CA SER A 387 -7.03 -27.55 -11.57
C SER A 387 -6.47 -28.66 -12.48
N GLN A 388 -6.19 -28.35 -13.75
CA GLN A 388 -5.71 -29.31 -14.74
C GLN A 388 -4.20 -29.60 -14.58
N PHE A 389 -3.42 -28.56 -14.27
CA PHE A 389 -1.95 -28.59 -14.27
C PHE A 389 -1.31 -28.51 -12.88
N LYS A 390 -2.09 -28.54 -11.79
CA LYS A 390 -1.55 -28.64 -10.43
C LYS A 390 -0.59 -29.83 -10.31
N PHE A 391 0.63 -29.53 -9.88
CA PHE A 391 1.81 -30.40 -9.80
C PHE A 391 2.26 -31.03 -11.14
N LYS A 392 2.05 -30.30 -12.25
CA LYS A 392 2.51 -30.66 -13.59
C LYS A 392 3.17 -29.45 -14.26
N GLN A 393 4.00 -29.71 -15.25
CA GLN A 393 4.54 -28.66 -16.13
C GLN A 393 3.48 -28.18 -17.12
N ALA A 394 3.50 -26.89 -17.43
CA ALA A 394 2.64 -26.24 -18.42
C ALA A 394 3.39 -25.14 -19.18
N ALA A 395 2.95 -24.88 -20.42
CA ALA A 395 3.49 -23.84 -21.30
C ALA A 395 2.42 -22.82 -21.73
N PHE A 396 2.81 -21.80 -22.49
CA PHE A 396 1.87 -20.83 -23.08
C PHE A 396 0.79 -21.48 -23.95
N ASP A 397 1.11 -22.57 -24.67
CA ASP A 397 0.12 -23.31 -25.48
C ASP A 397 -1.01 -23.90 -24.62
N ASP A 398 -0.68 -24.39 -23.42
CA ASP A 398 -1.65 -24.96 -22.49
C ASP A 398 -2.59 -23.88 -21.93
N LEU A 399 -2.02 -22.71 -21.62
CA LEU A 399 -2.81 -21.52 -21.27
C LEU A 399 -3.75 -21.14 -22.42
N GLN A 400 -3.24 -21.02 -23.64
CA GLN A 400 -4.05 -20.68 -24.81
C GLN A 400 -5.22 -21.66 -25.00
N ASN A 401 -4.95 -22.96 -24.90
CA ASN A 401 -5.97 -23.99 -25.01
C ASN A 401 -7.03 -23.88 -23.91
N THR A 402 -6.62 -23.58 -22.68
CA THR A 402 -7.55 -23.40 -21.56
C THR A 402 -8.47 -22.21 -21.76
N PHE A 403 -7.93 -21.08 -22.21
CA PHE A 403 -8.74 -19.90 -22.52
C PHE A 403 -9.72 -20.16 -23.67
N ARG A 404 -9.27 -20.82 -24.74
CA ARG A 404 -10.14 -21.25 -25.85
C ARG A 404 -11.29 -22.14 -25.38
N GLU A 405 -11.03 -23.09 -24.49
CA GLU A 405 -12.07 -24.00 -23.95
C GLU A 405 -13.10 -23.28 -23.07
N ILE A 406 -12.73 -22.22 -22.38
CA ILE A 406 -13.63 -21.47 -21.50
C ILE A 406 -14.49 -20.45 -22.25
N THR A 407 -13.94 -19.80 -23.28
CA THR A 407 -14.60 -18.67 -23.98
C THR A 407 -15.15 -19.03 -25.36
N ASP A 408 -14.81 -20.19 -25.90
CA ASP A 408 -15.07 -20.58 -27.30
C ASP A 408 -14.47 -19.59 -28.34
N GLN A 409 -13.45 -18.80 -27.96
CA GLN A 409 -12.77 -17.85 -28.84
C GLN A 409 -11.39 -18.37 -29.31
N ASP A 410 -10.97 -17.97 -30.51
CA ASP A 410 -9.64 -18.28 -31.04
C ASP A 410 -8.62 -17.19 -30.69
N PHE A 411 -7.66 -17.53 -29.82
CA PHE A 411 -6.57 -16.64 -29.39
C PHE A 411 -5.25 -16.88 -30.12
N SER A 412 -5.20 -17.72 -31.15
CA SER A 412 -3.95 -18.07 -31.83
C SER A 412 -3.18 -16.84 -32.33
N GLY A 413 -3.87 -15.90 -32.99
CA GLY A 413 -3.26 -14.65 -33.44
C GLY A 413 -2.80 -13.74 -32.29
N PHE A 414 -3.54 -13.72 -31.17
CA PHE A 414 -3.20 -12.94 -29.99
C PHE A 414 -1.93 -13.46 -29.30
N PHE A 415 -1.84 -14.78 -29.07
CA PHE A 415 -0.66 -15.39 -28.46
C PHE A 415 0.56 -15.26 -29.37
N GLU A 416 0.42 -15.53 -30.67
CA GLU A 416 1.54 -15.43 -31.60
C GLU A 416 2.16 -14.02 -31.63
N GLN A 417 1.34 -12.97 -31.71
CA GLN A 417 1.86 -11.60 -31.80
C GLN A 417 2.49 -11.08 -30.49
N TRP A 418 2.07 -11.60 -29.33
CA TRP A 418 2.55 -11.10 -28.04
C TRP A 418 3.63 -11.98 -27.40
N ILE A 419 3.61 -13.29 -27.66
CA ILE A 419 4.52 -14.26 -27.05
C ILE A 419 5.70 -14.58 -27.98
N SER A 420 5.45 -14.79 -29.27
CA SER A 420 6.46 -15.21 -30.25
C SER A 420 7.19 -14.04 -30.92
N ARG A 421 6.60 -12.84 -30.92
CA ARG A 421 7.16 -11.65 -31.58
C ARG A 421 7.83 -10.67 -30.59
N SER A 422 9.00 -10.13 -30.95
CA SER A 422 9.61 -8.99 -30.28
C SER A 422 8.95 -7.66 -30.69
N GLY A 423 9.28 -6.56 -30.02
CA GLY A 423 8.74 -5.23 -30.29
C GLY A 423 7.41 -4.95 -29.60
N ALA A 424 6.92 -3.73 -29.86
CA ALA A 424 5.65 -3.19 -29.38
C ALA A 424 5.11 -2.17 -30.42
N PRO A 425 3.78 -2.02 -30.54
CA PRO A 425 3.18 -0.99 -31.40
C PRO A 425 3.55 0.42 -30.93
N ASP A 426 3.68 1.35 -31.88
CA ASP A 426 3.85 2.79 -31.64
C ASP A 426 2.61 3.49 -32.20
N LEU A 427 1.76 4.07 -31.35
CA LEU A 427 0.46 4.60 -31.75
C LEU A 427 0.48 6.13 -31.80
N LEU A 428 -0.18 6.71 -32.81
CA LEU A 428 -0.42 8.16 -32.87
C LEU A 428 -1.75 8.49 -33.54
N ILE A 429 -2.41 9.56 -33.08
CA ILE A 429 -3.57 10.13 -33.77
C ILE A 429 -3.07 11.07 -34.88
N GLU A 430 -3.26 10.69 -36.15
CA GLU A 430 -2.85 11.53 -37.29
C GLU A 430 -3.80 12.72 -37.49
N THR A 431 -5.11 12.47 -37.37
CA THR A 431 -6.15 13.50 -37.50
C THR A 431 -7.33 13.15 -36.61
N ALA A 432 -7.98 14.18 -36.06
CA ALA A 432 -9.27 14.09 -35.38
C ALA A 432 -10.11 15.31 -35.75
N THR A 433 -11.26 15.11 -36.39
CA THR A 433 -12.11 16.19 -36.89
C THR A 433 -13.59 15.93 -36.64
N ALA A 434 -14.28 16.90 -36.07
CA ALA A 434 -15.73 16.86 -35.88
C ALA A 434 -16.45 17.65 -36.98
N ASN A 435 -17.46 17.03 -37.58
CA ASN A 435 -18.36 17.66 -38.54
C ASN A 435 -19.77 17.70 -37.99
N LYS A 436 -20.44 18.85 -38.05
CA LYS A 436 -21.85 18.96 -37.69
C LYS A 436 -22.73 18.21 -38.69
N THR A 437 -23.68 17.41 -38.20
CA THR A 437 -24.66 16.67 -38.99
C THR A 437 -26.08 17.11 -38.60
N PRO A 438 -27.13 16.77 -39.37
CA PRO A 438 -28.51 17.06 -38.97
C PRO A 438 -28.93 16.40 -37.65
N GLN A 439 -28.24 15.32 -37.24
CA GLN A 439 -28.53 14.53 -36.05
C GLN A 439 -27.59 14.84 -34.87
N GLY A 440 -26.62 15.75 -35.02
CA GLY A 440 -25.62 16.08 -34.00
C GLY A 440 -24.25 16.33 -34.63
N PHE A 441 -23.27 15.49 -34.29
CA PHE A 441 -21.89 15.58 -34.74
C PHE A 441 -21.33 14.22 -35.16
N LYS A 442 -20.53 14.20 -36.22
CA LYS A 442 -19.75 13.05 -36.66
C LYS A 442 -18.26 13.33 -36.43
N LEU A 443 -17.66 12.55 -35.54
CA LEU A 443 -16.23 12.54 -35.28
C LEU A 443 -15.54 11.60 -36.26
N LYS A 444 -14.52 12.09 -36.96
CA LYS A 444 -13.64 11.30 -37.83
C LYS A 444 -12.23 11.32 -37.28
N VAL A 445 -11.64 10.15 -37.07
CA VAL A 445 -10.28 10.00 -36.51
C VAL A 445 -9.47 9.06 -37.39
N ALA A 446 -8.20 9.38 -37.62
CA ALA A 446 -7.24 8.46 -38.23
C ALA A 446 -6.19 8.08 -37.18
N LEU A 447 -6.22 6.84 -36.74
CA LEU A 447 -5.26 6.27 -35.80
C LEU A 447 -4.20 5.49 -36.57
N LYS A 448 -2.91 5.68 -36.25
CA LYS A 448 -1.79 5.05 -36.97
C LYS A 448 -0.86 4.27 -36.04
N GLN A 449 -0.42 3.12 -36.55
CA GLN A 449 0.70 2.34 -36.05
C GLN A 449 1.99 2.77 -36.77
N ASN A 450 2.82 3.55 -36.08
CA ASN A 450 3.99 4.23 -36.63
C ASN A 450 5.29 3.41 -36.56
N GLN A 451 5.28 2.26 -35.89
CA GLN A 451 6.44 1.37 -35.86
C GLN A 451 6.78 0.82 -37.26
N PRO A 452 8.06 0.59 -37.59
CA PRO A 452 8.47 0.11 -38.91
C PRO A 452 8.10 -1.35 -39.16
N ASP A 453 7.96 -2.15 -38.10
CA ASP A 453 7.63 -3.57 -38.17
C ASP A 453 6.15 -3.80 -38.54
N ASP A 454 5.75 -5.06 -38.70
CA ASP A 454 4.37 -5.44 -39.05
C ASP A 454 3.32 -4.87 -38.07
N VAL A 455 2.10 -4.68 -38.57
CA VAL A 455 0.99 -4.18 -37.76
C VAL A 455 0.57 -5.20 -36.71
N TYR A 456 0.22 -4.72 -35.52
CA TYR A 456 -0.43 -5.50 -34.47
C TYR A 456 -1.95 -5.43 -34.66
N GLN A 457 -2.65 -6.50 -34.31
CA GLN A 457 -4.10 -6.48 -34.17
C GLN A 457 -4.44 -6.04 -32.75
N LEU A 458 -5.13 -4.91 -32.61
CA LEU A 458 -5.37 -4.25 -31.33
C LEU A 458 -6.86 -3.99 -31.12
N GLN A 459 -7.35 -4.22 -29.90
CA GLN A 459 -8.59 -3.65 -29.40
C GLN A 459 -8.26 -2.36 -28.67
N VAL A 460 -8.33 -1.23 -29.37
CA VAL A 460 -7.84 0.05 -28.86
C VAL A 460 -8.91 0.72 -27.99
N PRO A 461 -8.67 0.94 -26.68
CA PRO A 461 -9.58 1.73 -25.85
C PRO A 461 -9.60 3.18 -26.31
N VAL A 462 -10.78 3.78 -26.40
CA VAL A 462 -10.99 5.17 -26.82
C VAL A 462 -11.98 5.84 -25.88
N ALA A 463 -11.62 7.02 -25.39
CA ALA A 463 -12.50 7.92 -24.65
C ALA A 463 -12.72 9.20 -25.45
N VAL A 464 -13.99 9.61 -25.61
CA VAL A 464 -14.37 10.87 -26.26
C VAL A 464 -15.04 11.77 -25.24
N HIS A 465 -14.48 12.96 -25.04
CA HIS A 465 -15.04 13.96 -24.13
C HIS A 465 -15.95 14.89 -24.91
N LEU A 466 -17.20 14.96 -24.45
CA LEU A 466 -18.29 15.65 -25.12
C LEU A 466 -18.64 16.94 -24.37
N GLU A 467 -19.05 17.96 -25.11
CA GLU A 467 -19.47 19.24 -24.59
C GLU A 467 -20.65 19.07 -23.61
N ASN A 468 -20.50 19.61 -22.39
CA ASN A 468 -21.48 19.56 -21.30
C ASN A 468 -21.82 18.15 -20.76
N GLU A 469 -21.00 17.14 -21.02
CA GLU A 469 -21.20 15.78 -20.46
C GLU A 469 -20.22 15.51 -19.32
N GLU A 470 -20.70 15.10 -18.14
CA GLU A 470 -19.86 14.83 -16.97
C GLU A 470 -18.92 13.62 -17.15
N HIS A 471 -19.33 12.63 -17.95
CA HIS A 471 -18.59 11.41 -18.20
C HIS A 471 -18.11 11.35 -19.66
N ALA A 472 -16.92 10.79 -19.88
CA ALA A 472 -16.43 10.51 -21.23
C ALA A 472 -17.18 9.31 -21.85
N PHE A 473 -17.45 9.37 -23.15
CA PHE A 473 -17.91 8.20 -23.90
C PHE A 473 -16.74 7.25 -24.12
N GLN A 474 -16.83 6.01 -23.63
CA GLN A 474 -15.77 5.01 -23.78
C GLN A 474 -16.20 3.87 -24.72
N THR A 475 -15.31 3.46 -25.61
CA THR A 475 -15.50 2.32 -26.53
C THR A 475 -14.17 1.67 -26.88
N HIS A 476 -14.20 0.46 -27.45
CA HIS A 476 -13.03 -0.18 -28.05
C HIS A 476 -13.11 -0.12 -29.58
N ILE A 477 -11.96 0.07 -30.23
CA ILE A 477 -11.82 0.13 -31.68
C ILE A 477 -10.90 -0.99 -32.14
N VAL A 478 -11.40 -1.85 -33.03
CA VAL A 478 -10.59 -2.88 -33.68
C VAL A 478 -9.65 -2.21 -34.70
N MET A 479 -8.34 -2.30 -34.47
CA MET A 479 -7.31 -1.80 -35.36
C MET A 479 -6.51 -2.97 -35.94
N GLN A 480 -6.63 -3.17 -37.25
CA GLN A 480 -5.94 -4.25 -37.99
C GLN A 480 -5.06 -3.74 -39.14
N GLN A 481 -5.05 -2.43 -39.36
CA GLN A 481 -4.36 -1.78 -40.47
C GLN A 481 -3.33 -0.77 -39.95
N ARG A 482 -2.38 -0.40 -40.81
CA ARG A 482 -1.33 0.59 -40.49
C ARG A 482 -1.93 1.94 -40.08
N THR A 483 -2.96 2.38 -40.80
CA THR A 483 -3.80 3.52 -40.45
C THR A 483 -5.24 3.05 -40.45
N GLN A 484 -5.94 3.25 -39.35
CA GLN A 484 -7.34 2.87 -39.14
C GLN A 484 -8.19 4.14 -39.09
N ALA A 485 -9.15 4.24 -40.01
CA ALA A 485 -10.17 5.29 -39.97
C ALA A 485 -11.28 4.89 -39.00
N ILE A 486 -11.71 5.83 -38.17
CA ILE A 486 -12.73 5.69 -37.14
C ILE A 486 -13.79 6.76 -37.39
N GLU A 487 -15.06 6.37 -37.43
CA GLU A 487 -16.19 7.31 -37.44
C GLU A 487 -17.12 7.02 -36.27
N LEU A 488 -17.43 8.04 -35.47
CA LEU A 488 -18.34 7.96 -34.33
C LEU A 488 -19.37 9.09 -34.42
N ASP A 489 -20.63 8.80 -34.08
CA ASP A 489 -21.73 9.76 -34.11
C ASP A 489 -22.16 10.12 -32.68
N PHE A 490 -22.35 11.42 -32.41
CA PHE A 490 -22.69 11.97 -31.10
C PHE A 490 -23.80 13.01 -31.20
N ALA A 491 -24.66 13.09 -30.18
CA ALA A 491 -25.64 14.18 -30.06
C ALA A 491 -24.96 15.49 -29.64
N SER A 492 -24.05 15.41 -28.68
CA SER A 492 -23.25 16.52 -28.14
C SER A 492 -21.93 16.66 -28.91
N ARG A 493 -21.33 17.86 -28.89
CA ARG A 493 -20.11 18.16 -29.65
C ARG A 493 -18.91 17.42 -29.05
N PRO A 494 -18.12 16.65 -29.82
CA PRO A 494 -16.88 16.08 -29.34
C PRO A 494 -15.76 17.14 -29.30
N LEU A 495 -15.14 17.28 -28.13
CA LEU A 495 -14.14 18.31 -27.84
C LEU A 495 -12.72 17.73 -27.78
N ARG A 496 -12.58 16.51 -27.26
CA ARG A 496 -11.29 15.82 -27.10
C ARG A 496 -11.48 14.32 -27.30
N ILE A 497 -10.46 13.68 -27.84
CA ILE A 497 -10.37 12.21 -27.91
C ILE A 497 -9.05 11.77 -27.28
N ASP A 498 -9.17 10.78 -26.39
CA ASP A 498 -8.06 10.08 -25.76
C ASP A 498 -8.05 8.61 -26.20
N VAL A 499 -6.89 8.14 -26.65
CA VAL A 499 -6.64 6.76 -27.06
C VAL A 499 -5.78 6.10 -25.99
N ASP A 500 -6.22 4.93 -25.51
CA ASP A 500 -5.59 4.19 -24.42
C ASP A 500 -5.33 5.03 -23.15
N PRO A 501 -6.32 5.81 -22.65
CA PRO A 501 -6.11 6.77 -21.57
C PRO A 501 -5.70 6.14 -20.23
N GLN A 502 -5.95 4.84 -20.05
CA GLN A 502 -5.67 4.09 -18.83
C GLN A 502 -4.50 3.09 -18.99
N PHE A 503 -3.74 3.20 -20.10
CA PHE A 503 -2.56 2.38 -20.40
C PHE A 503 -2.86 0.87 -20.41
N ASP A 504 -3.91 0.44 -21.09
CA ASP A 504 -4.33 -0.96 -21.19
C ASP A 504 -3.54 -1.74 -22.23
N LEU A 505 -2.99 -1.05 -23.22
CA LEU A 505 -2.26 -1.68 -24.31
C LEU A 505 -0.78 -1.78 -23.98
N PHE A 506 -0.19 -2.96 -24.25
CA PHE A 506 1.27 -3.04 -24.38
C PHE A 506 1.70 -2.31 -25.65
N ARG A 507 2.28 -1.12 -25.48
CA ARG A 507 2.76 -0.26 -26.58
C ARG A 507 4.03 0.48 -26.18
N ARG A 508 4.73 1.04 -27.17
CA ARG A 508 5.78 2.01 -26.92
C ARG A 508 5.12 3.31 -26.46
N LEU A 509 5.54 3.78 -25.29
CA LEU A 509 5.10 5.04 -24.72
C LEU A 509 5.86 6.19 -25.39
N ASP A 510 5.15 7.22 -25.85
CA ASP A 510 5.80 8.44 -26.35
C ASP A 510 6.43 9.20 -25.17
N SER A 511 7.54 9.91 -25.41
CA SER A 511 8.22 10.65 -24.33
C SER A 511 7.34 11.73 -23.68
N ARG A 512 6.34 12.24 -24.40
CA ARG A 512 5.34 13.20 -23.90
C ARG A 512 4.30 12.56 -22.99
N GLU A 513 4.18 11.24 -23.00
CA GLU A 513 3.28 10.48 -22.10
C GLU A 513 3.93 10.13 -20.75
N ILE A 514 5.23 10.40 -20.63
CA ILE A 514 6.03 10.17 -19.42
C ILE A 514 6.24 11.52 -18.74
N PRO A 515 5.79 11.70 -17.48
CA PRO A 515 6.09 12.90 -16.71
C PRO A 515 7.59 13.18 -16.68
N SER A 516 7.97 14.43 -16.95
CA SER A 516 9.37 14.85 -16.81
C SER A 516 9.82 14.63 -15.37
N ALA A 517 11.01 14.09 -15.13
CA ALA A 517 11.45 13.74 -13.79
C ALA A 517 12.96 13.89 -13.59
N LEU A 518 13.37 14.08 -12.34
CA LEU A 518 14.79 14.20 -11.94
C LEU A 518 15.66 13.03 -12.40
N SER A 519 15.09 11.82 -12.45
CA SER A 519 15.75 10.60 -12.91
C SER A 519 16.37 10.76 -14.31
N GLN A 520 15.70 11.48 -15.20
CA GLN A 520 16.16 11.74 -16.57
C GLN A 520 17.38 12.66 -16.58
N GLY A 521 17.42 13.61 -15.65
CA GLY A 521 18.59 14.47 -15.43
C GLY A 521 19.82 13.69 -14.98
N PHE A 522 19.65 12.81 -13.98
CA PHE A 522 20.74 12.00 -13.42
C PHE A 522 21.19 10.86 -14.35
N GLY A 523 20.28 10.31 -15.16
CA GLY A 523 20.56 9.24 -16.12
C GLY A 523 21.07 9.73 -17.48
N ALA A 524 21.18 11.04 -17.70
CA ALA A 524 21.65 11.61 -18.96
C ALA A 524 23.12 11.26 -19.21
N LYS A 525 23.46 10.86 -20.45
CA LYS A 525 24.84 10.51 -20.83
C LYS A 525 25.78 11.73 -20.81
N ASN A 526 25.35 12.84 -21.41
CA ASN A 526 26.12 14.09 -21.55
C ASN A 526 25.27 15.31 -21.13
N PRO A 527 24.89 15.46 -19.85
CA PRO A 527 24.13 16.63 -19.39
C PRO A 527 24.98 17.91 -19.44
N LEU A 528 24.33 19.06 -19.62
CA LEU A 528 24.92 20.39 -19.44
C LEU A 528 24.42 20.96 -18.10
N LEU A 529 25.31 21.52 -17.29
CA LEU A 529 24.98 22.18 -16.03
C LEU A 529 25.41 23.65 -16.09
N ILE A 530 24.45 24.55 -15.89
CA ILE A 530 24.61 25.99 -16.06
C ILE A 530 24.53 26.64 -14.69
N LEU A 531 25.65 27.22 -14.26
CA LEU A 531 25.80 27.95 -13.00
C LEU A 531 25.37 29.42 -13.16
N PRO A 532 24.79 30.04 -12.13
CA PRO A 532 24.38 31.45 -12.19
C PRO A 532 25.60 32.36 -12.07
N THR A 533 25.70 33.39 -12.92
CA THR A 533 26.80 34.38 -12.84
C THR A 533 26.47 35.51 -11.86
N ASP A 534 25.22 35.98 -11.85
CA ASP A 534 24.77 37.10 -11.01
C ASP A 534 24.38 36.64 -9.60
N THR A 535 25.37 36.18 -8.83
CA THR A 535 25.16 35.73 -7.45
C THR A 535 26.39 35.99 -6.59
N SER A 536 26.26 35.82 -5.27
CA SER A 536 27.38 35.98 -4.33
C SER A 536 28.43 34.86 -4.49
N ASP A 537 29.68 35.16 -4.15
CA ASP A 537 30.79 34.19 -4.22
C ASP A 537 30.51 32.91 -3.42
N ALA A 538 29.84 33.03 -2.26
CA ALA A 538 29.50 31.89 -1.41
C ALA A 538 28.46 30.96 -2.05
N ILE A 539 27.43 31.52 -2.69
CA ILE A 539 26.41 30.73 -3.41
C ILE A 539 27.02 30.08 -4.65
N ARG A 540 27.85 30.82 -5.39
CA ARG A 540 28.56 30.27 -6.57
C ARG A 540 29.44 29.08 -6.18
N GLN A 541 30.25 29.22 -5.14
CA GLN A 541 31.10 28.13 -4.64
C GLN A 541 30.27 26.91 -4.19
N ALA A 542 29.10 27.11 -3.58
CA ALA A 542 28.22 26.02 -3.18
C ALA A 542 27.70 25.23 -4.40
N TYR A 543 27.25 25.91 -5.47
CA TYR A 543 26.83 25.22 -6.69
C TYR A 543 27.99 24.55 -7.44
N GLU A 544 29.18 25.14 -7.45
CA GLU A 544 30.38 24.50 -7.99
C GLU A 544 30.72 23.21 -7.22
N GLN A 545 30.62 23.22 -5.89
CA GLN A 545 30.82 22.04 -5.06
C GLN A 545 29.76 20.96 -5.31
N LEU A 546 28.49 21.35 -5.43
CA LEU A 546 27.40 20.45 -5.81
C LEU A 546 27.69 19.79 -7.16
N ALA A 547 28.01 20.58 -8.19
CA ALA A 547 28.28 20.07 -9.54
C ALA A 547 29.46 19.09 -9.56
N ASN A 548 30.56 19.43 -8.87
CA ASN A 548 31.74 18.56 -8.74
C ASN A 548 31.42 17.25 -7.98
N THR A 549 30.54 17.29 -6.99
CA THR A 549 30.13 16.10 -6.22
C THR A 549 29.27 15.18 -7.07
N TRP A 550 28.33 15.73 -7.84
CA TRP A 550 27.52 14.94 -8.77
C TRP A 550 28.36 14.35 -9.91
N GLN A 551 29.31 15.09 -10.47
CA GLN A 551 30.22 14.56 -11.50
C GLN A 551 30.99 13.32 -11.05
N LYS A 552 31.34 13.21 -9.75
CA LYS A 552 32.05 12.04 -9.19
C LYS A 552 31.15 10.83 -8.92
N THR A 553 29.84 11.03 -8.80
CA THR A 553 28.90 10.02 -8.30
C THR A 553 27.91 9.53 -9.35
N GLN A 554 27.86 10.16 -10.53
CA GLN A 554 26.95 9.81 -11.61
C GLN A 554 27.68 9.11 -12.78
N PRO A 555 27.00 8.23 -13.52
CA PRO A 555 27.60 7.49 -14.64
C PRO A 555 27.92 8.34 -15.89
N GLY A 556 27.45 9.58 -15.97
CA GLY A 556 27.68 10.51 -17.09
C GLY A 556 28.58 11.70 -16.71
N GLN A 557 29.34 12.24 -17.67
CA GLN A 557 30.17 13.43 -17.46
C GLN A 557 29.34 14.71 -17.68
N PHE A 558 29.18 15.50 -16.62
CA PHE A 558 28.59 16.83 -16.72
C PHE A 558 29.57 17.79 -17.39
N GLU A 559 29.09 18.49 -18.42
CA GLU A 559 29.72 19.74 -18.84
C GLU A 559 29.19 20.86 -17.96
N ILE A 560 30.09 21.64 -17.36
CA ILE A 560 29.74 22.71 -16.43
C ILE A 560 30.16 24.04 -17.03
N ILE A 561 29.20 24.95 -17.20
CA ILE A 561 29.44 26.30 -17.70
C ILE A 561 28.71 27.31 -16.81
N ARG A 562 29.02 28.59 -16.95
CA ARG A 562 28.23 29.69 -16.41
C ARG A 562 27.22 30.19 -17.43
N ASP A 563 26.14 30.77 -16.95
CA ASP A 563 25.07 31.30 -17.79
C ASP A 563 25.56 32.43 -18.73
N ASP A 564 26.58 33.21 -18.35
CA ASP A 564 27.23 34.24 -19.19
C ASP A 564 28.01 33.67 -20.39
N GLN A 565 28.34 32.38 -20.38
CA GLN A 565 29.13 31.70 -21.42
C GLN A 565 28.27 31.09 -22.54
N LEU A 566 26.95 31.13 -22.41
CA LEU A 566 26.00 30.60 -23.38
C LEU A 566 25.15 31.73 -23.96
N HIS A 567 24.59 31.58 -25.16
CA HIS A 567 23.60 32.52 -25.69
C HIS A 567 22.19 31.93 -25.66
N THR A 568 22.03 30.69 -26.13
CA THR A 568 20.77 29.93 -26.14
C THR A 568 20.97 28.53 -25.59
N LEU A 569 19.91 27.92 -25.03
CA LEU A 569 19.96 26.54 -24.53
C LEU A 569 20.14 25.53 -25.68
N PRO A 570 20.97 24.48 -25.51
CA PRO A 570 21.08 23.41 -26.50
C PRO A 570 19.89 22.46 -26.46
N GLU A 571 19.32 22.15 -27.63
CA GLU A 571 18.10 21.35 -27.75
C GLU A 571 18.34 19.83 -27.78
N ASN A 572 19.59 19.40 -27.99
CA ASN A 572 19.95 18.00 -28.24
C ASN A 572 20.42 17.23 -26.99
N ARG A 573 20.35 17.82 -25.79
CA ARG A 573 20.86 17.22 -24.55
C ARG A 573 20.06 17.69 -23.32
N THR A 574 20.17 16.96 -22.22
CA THR A 574 19.57 17.36 -20.93
C THR A 574 20.33 18.56 -20.36
N VAL A 575 19.61 19.56 -19.83
CA VAL A 575 20.19 20.78 -19.27
C VAL A 575 19.73 20.97 -17.82
N TRP A 576 20.67 21.25 -16.93
CA TRP A 576 20.45 21.66 -15.55
C TRP A 576 20.76 23.14 -15.40
N ILE A 577 19.80 23.90 -14.90
CA ILE A 577 19.84 25.34 -14.67
C ILE A 577 19.92 25.52 -13.16
N MET A 578 21.01 26.11 -12.67
CA MET A 578 21.27 26.24 -11.24
C MET A 578 21.03 27.66 -10.77
N GLY A 579 20.30 27.81 -9.66
CA GLY A 579 20.08 29.08 -8.98
C GLY A 579 18.85 29.86 -9.43
N TRP A 580 18.32 30.66 -8.50
CA TRP A 580 17.19 31.56 -8.73
C TRP A 580 17.56 32.70 -9.68
N GLN A 581 18.82 33.14 -9.68
CA GLN A 581 19.34 34.24 -10.50
C GLN A 581 19.79 33.80 -11.89
N ASN A 582 19.61 32.53 -12.24
CA ASN A 582 20.04 32.03 -13.54
C ASN A 582 19.19 32.62 -14.65
N ARG A 583 19.82 33.24 -15.64
CA ARG A 583 19.11 33.89 -16.77
C ARG A 583 18.31 32.95 -17.66
N PHE A 584 18.44 31.63 -17.50
CA PHE A 584 17.66 30.62 -18.23
C PHE A 584 16.52 30.02 -17.40
N ALA A 585 16.30 30.49 -16.17
CA ALA A 585 15.19 30.02 -15.32
C ALA A 585 13.83 30.19 -16.02
N ASP A 586 13.63 31.30 -16.73
CA ASP A 586 12.40 31.58 -17.46
C ASP A 586 12.11 30.52 -18.52
N ASN A 587 13.13 29.98 -19.20
CA ASN A 587 12.92 28.93 -20.20
C ASN A 587 12.28 27.67 -19.60
N VAL A 588 12.52 27.39 -18.32
CA VAL A 588 11.87 26.28 -17.62
C VAL A 588 10.43 26.65 -17.28
N ALA A 589 10.19 27.83 -16.71
CA ALA A 589 8.85 28.30 -16.38
C ALA A 589 7.94 28.44 -17.62
N GLU A 590 8.45 29.03 -18.71
CA GLU A 590 7.76 29.24 -19.99
C GLU A 590 7.44 27.93 -20.73
N SER A 591 8.13 26.84 -20.41
CA SER A 591 7.85 25.51 -20.96
C SER A 591 6.79 24.74 -20.16
N LEU A 592 6.27 25.32 -19.08
CA LEU A 592 5.27 24.71 -18.21
C LEU A 592 3.88 25.39 -18.26
N PRO A 593 3.39 26.04 -19.34
CA PRO A 593 2.14 26.80 -19.29
C PRO A 593 0.89 25.92 -19.15
N GLY A 594 0.99 24.63 -19.50
CA GLY A 594 -0.06 23.63 -19.26
C GLY A 594 -0.12 23.12 -17.82
N TYR A 595 0.82 23.53 -16.98
CA TYR A 595 0.90 23.27 -15.55
C TYR A 595 0.76 24.62 -14.85
N SER A 596 0.04 24.72 -13.74
CA SER A 596 -0.23 26.00 -13.06
C SER A 596 1.05 26.60 -12.43
N VAL A 597 2.00 27.01 -13.28
CA VAL A 597 3.36 27.44 -12.98
C VAL A 597 3.56 28.83 -13.57
N ASN A 598 3.90 29.78 -12.71
CA ASN A 598 4.22 31.13 -13.13
C ASN A 598 5.43 31.64 -12.35
N PHE A 599 6.38 32.28 -13.03
CA PHE A 599 7.56 32.86 -12.41
C PHE A 599 7.70 34.32 -12.85
N ASP A 600 7.70 35.24 -11.90
CA ASP A 600 7.80 36.69 -12.14
C ASP A 600 9.16 37.28 -11.71
N HIS A 601 10.18 36.42 -11.61
CA HIS A 601 11.52 36.70 -11.05
C HIS A 601 11.59 36.98 -9.55
N LYS A 602 10.47 37.17 -8.87
CA LYS A 602 10.42 37.39 -7.42
C LYS A 602 9.74 36.25 -6.69
N THR A 603 8.77 35.64 -7.34
CA THR A 603 7.91 34.59 -6.82
C THR A 603 7.71 33.54 -7.89
N LEU A 604 7.72 32.28 -7.46
CA LEU A 604 7.28 31.15 -8.27
C LEU A 604 5.95 30.69 -7.70
N THR A 605 4.88 30.78 -8.47
CA THR A 605 3.61 30.14 -8.16
C THR A 605 3.56 28.77 -8.82
N LEU A 606 3.18 27.74 -8.08
CA LEU A 606 3.05 26.35 -8.52
C LEU A 606 1.86 25.70 -7.79
N ASN A 607 0.85 25.25 -8.55
CA ASN A 607 -0.33 24.52 -8.04
C ASN A 607 -0.91 25.17 -6.76
N ASP A 608 -1.19 26.47 -6.83
CA ASP A 608 -1.74 27.32 -5.74
C ASP A 608 -0.78 27.67 -4.59
N HIS A 609 0.46 27.19 -4.64
CA HIS A 609 1.49 27.56 -3.66
C HIS A 609 2.43 28.63 -4.23
N THR A 610 2.81 29.59 -3.39
CA THR A 610 3.79 30.63 -3.75
C THR A 610 5.12 30.38 -3.03
N PHE A 611 6.21 30.37 -3.80
CA PHE A 611 7.56 30.18 -3.32
C PHE A 611 8.43 31.40 -3.62
N THR A 612 9.32 31.72 -2.71
CA THR A 612 10.18 32.91 -2.76
C THR A 612 11.66 32.53 -2.68
N PRO A 613 12.56 33.22 -3.41
CA PRO A 613 14.00 32.93 -3.41
C PRO A 613 14.69 33.03 -2.04
N HIS A 614 14.13 33.77 -1.09
CA HIS A 614 14.74 33.98 0.22
C HIS A 614 14.42 32.85 1.21
N GLU A 615 13.23 32.26 1.11
CA GLU A 615 12.74 31.27 2.09
C GLU A 615 12.80 29.84 1.55
N HIS A 616 12.87 29.68 0.23
CA HIS A 616 12.61 28.40 -0.42
C HIS A 616 13.75 27.94 -1.34
N SER A 617 13.94 26.62 -1.34
CA SER A 617 14.70 25.91 -2.36
C SER A 617 13.72 25.14 -3.25
N ILE A 618 13.85 25.27 -4.57
CA ILE A 618 12.96 24.63 -5.55
C ILE A 618 13.72 23.69 -6.47
N VAL A 619 12.98 22.70 -6.97
CA VAL A 619 13.38 21.91 -8.13
C VAL A 619 12.18 21.78 -9.06
N LEU A 620 12.38 22.08 -10.34
CA LEU A 620 11.40 21.89 -11.40
C LEU A 620 12.06 21.12 -12.54
N THR A 621 11.29 20.31 -13.24
CA THR A 621 11.73 19.61 -14.45
C THR A 621 10.72 19.86 -15.56
N THR A 622 11.11 19.75 -16.82
CA THR A 622 10.21 19.95 -17.96
C THR A 622 10.85 19.34 -19.20
N ARG A 623 10.05 19.04 -20.23
CA ARG A 623 10.60 18.60 -21.51
C ARG A 623 11.15 19.80 -22.28
N GLN A 624 12.18 19.58 -23.09
CA GLN A 624 12.61 20.63 -24.01
C GLN A 624 11.53 20.85 -25.08
N PRO A 625 11.08 22.10 -25.33
CA PRO A 625 10.05 22.38 -26.34
C PRO A 625 10.43 21.90 -27.75
N ALA A 626 11.72 21.97 -28.11
CA ALA A 626 12.22 21.54 -29.42
C ALA A 626 12.52 20.02 -29.50
N ASN A 627 12.60 19.31 -28.37
CA ASN A 627 12.93 17.90 -28.32
C ASN A 627 12.41 17.24 -27.04
N SER A 628 11.23 16.62 -27.11
CA SER A 628 10.57 16.00 -25.95
C SER A 628 11.36 14.85 -25.29
N ASP A 629 12.37 14.28 -25.98
CA ASP A 629 13.24 13.26 -25.41
C ASP A 629 14.33 13.83 -24.48
N LYS A 630 14.46 15.17 -24.44
CA LYS A 630 15.41 15.89 -23.58
C LYS A 630 14.67 16.67 -22.51
N THR A 631 15.36 16.89 -21.39
CA THR A 631 14.78 17.48 -20.18
C THR A 631 15.52 18.76 -19.83
N LEU A 632 14.79 19.81 -19.43
CA LEU A 632 15.32 20.94 -18.67
C LEU A 632 15.02 20.71 -17.19
N LEU A 633 15.99 21.01 -16.33
CA LEU A 633 15.85 20.92 -14.88
C LEU A 633 16.28 22.25 -14.28
N TRP A 634 15.48 22.83 -13.41
CA TRP A 634 15.83 24.01 -12.64
C TRP A 634 15.99 23.62 -11.18
N VAL A 635 17.17 23.84 -10.61
CA VAL A 635 17.47 23.57 -9.20
C VAL A 635 17.96 24.87 -8.57
N ALA A 636 17.21 25.40 -7.62
CA ALA A 636 17.52 26.69 -7.02
C ALA A 636 17.40 26.62 -5.50
N GLY A 637 18.53 26.69 -4.80
CA GLY A 637 18.64 26.90 -3.36
C GLY A 637 18.87 28.37 -2.98
N ASN A 638 18.51 28.70 -1.74
CA ASN A 638 18.50 30.04 -1.16
C ASN A 638 19.74 30.37 -0.31
N THR A 639 20.43 29.36 0.25
CA THR A 639 21.64 29.52 1.08
C THR A 639 22.72 28.50 0.69
N PRO A 640 24.02 28.74 0.99
CA PRO A 640 25.07 27.76 0.74
C PRO A 640 24.82 26.41 1.44
N GLN A 641 24.28 26.45 2.66
CA GLN A 641 23.90 25.26 3.44
C GLN A 641 22.79 24.47 2.75
N ALA A 642 21.71 25.15 2.33
CA ALA A 642 20.61 24.52 1.59
C ALA A 642 21.11 23.91 0.28
N ILE A 643 21.97 24.59 -0.47
CA ILE A 643 22.57 24.06 -1.72
C ILE A 643 23.39 22.79 -1.45
N ASN A 644 24.19 22.79 -0.38
CA ASN A 644 24.94 21.60 0.01
C ASN A 644 24.01 20.43 0.38
N GLU A 645 22.92 20.67 1.11
CA GLU A 645 21.94 19.64 1.43
C GLU A 645 21.18 19.12 0.19
N LEU A 646 20.93 19.97 -0.82
CA LEU A 646 20.32 19.54 -2.10
C LEU A 646 21.17 18.47 -2.78
N THR A 647 22.50 18.62 -2.71
CA THR A 647 23.47 17.65 -3.26
C THR A 647 23.20 16.23 -2.74
N ARG A 648 22.89 16.12 -1.44
CA ARG A 648 22.64 14.85 -0.74
C ARG A 648 21.20 14.37 -0.92
N LYS A 649 20.21 15.26 -0.88
CA LYS A 649 18.79 14.88 -0.88
C LYS A 649 18.24 14.53 -2.27
N LEU A 650 18.58 15.29 -3.32
CA LEU A 650 17.95 15.13 -4.64
C LEU A 650 18.09 13.72 -5.27
N PRO A 651 19.19 12.97 -5.07
CA PRO A 651 19.27 11.58 -5.52
C PRO A 651 18.19 10.64 -4.96
N HIS A 652 17.49 11.01 -3.88
CA HIS A 652 16.37 10.28 -3.31
C HIS A 652 14.99 10.69 -3.87
N TYR A 653 14.92 11.76 -4.67
CA TYR A 653 13.67 12.31 -5.22
C TYR A 653 13.52 12.09 -6.75
N ARG A 654 14.22 11.10 -7.31
CA ARG A 654 14.36 10.89 -8.77
C ARG A 654 13.04 10.81 -9.56
N LYS A 655 11.95 10.35 -8.95
CA LYS A 655 10.66 10.20 -9.63
C LYS A 655 9.85 11.49 -9.74
N TYR A 656 10.20 12.53 -8.99
CA TYR A 656 9.39 13.74 -8.94
C TYR A 656 9.73 14.72 -10.06
N SER A 657 8.70 15.41 -10.54
CA SER A 657 8.81 16.47 -11.53
C SER A 657 9.11 17.83 -10.90
N TYR A 658 8.59 18.05 -9.70
CA TYR A 658 8.80 19.26 -8.93
C TYR A 658 8.96 19.00 -7.43
N LEU A 659 9.72 19.85 -6.75
CA LEU A 659 9.97 19.83 -5.31
C LEU A 659 10.07 21.28 -4.80
N ALA A 660 9.58 21.52 -3.59
CA ALA A 660 9.89 22.72 -2.83
C ALA A 660 10.28 22.35 -1.40
N PHE A 661 11.26 23.07 -0.88
CA PHE A 661 11.80 22.90 0.46
C PHE A 661 11.87 24.24 1.18
N THR A 662 11.79 24.21 2.52
CA THR A 662 12.05 25.36 3.38
C THR A 662 13.14 25.06 4.40
N GLY A 663 13.84 26.11 4.84
CA GLY A 663 14.93 26.07 5.81
C GLY A 663 16.22 25.40 5.30
N ASP A 664 17.31 25.57 6.05
CA ASP A 664 18.63 25.05 5.68
C ASP A 664 18.69 23.51 5.71
N GLU A 665 17.86 22.86 6.53
CA GLU A 665 17.74 21.40 6.56
C GLU A 665 16.93 20.84 5.39
N LEU A 666 16.35 21.68 4.53
CA LEU A 666 15.48 21.31 3.41
C LEU A 666 14.31 20.40 3.82
N THR A 667 13.42 20.92 4.65
CA THR A 667 12.15 20.25 4.94
C THR A 667 11.27 20.33 3.70
N ASN A 668 10.85 19.18 3.15
CA ASN A 668 10.02 19.14 1.95
C ASN A 668 8.61 19.66 2.29
N ILE A 669 8.19 20.72 1.62
CA ILE A 669 6.88 21.36 1.81
C ILE A 669 5.95 21.13 0.60
N HIS A 670 6.51 20.81 -0.56
CA HIS A 670 5.73 20.51 -1.76
C HIS A 670 6.50 19.54 -2.67
N LYS A 671 5.80 18.63 -3.34
CA LYS A 671 6.36 17.70 -4.33
C LYS A 671 5.28 17.06 -5.18
N GLY A 672 5.62 16.64 -6.38
CA GLY A 672 4.70 15.88 -7.22
C GLY A 672 5.27 15.55 -8.60
N GLN A 673 4.42 14.98 -9.43
CA GLN A 673 4.70 14.72 -10.84
C GLN A 673 3.76 15.58 -11.69
N TRP A 674 4.22 16.02 -12.85
CA TRP A 674 3.35 16.70 -13.81
C TRP A 674 2.30 15.73 -14.35
N PRO A 675 1.04 16.17 -14.56
CA PRO A 675 0.10 15.42 -15.39
C PRO A 675 0.62 15.30 -16.83
N THR A 676 0.12 14.34 -17.59
CA THR A 676 0.46 14.22 -19.01
C THR A 676 -0.45 15.13 -19.84
N VAL A 677 0.08 16.23 -20.40
CA VAL A 677 -0.76 17.25 -21.11
C VAL A 677 -0.61 17.27 -22.63
N ASP A 678 0.39 16.59 -23.20
CA ASP A 678 0.72 16.64 -24.65
C ASP A 678 0.89 15.25 -25.30
N SER A 679 0.11 14.26 -24.85
CA SER A 679 0.16 12.91 -25.45
C SER A 679 -0.22 12.96 -26.94
N PRO A 680 0.52 12.28 -27.86
CA PRO A 680 0.07 12.08 -29.24
C PRO A 680 -1.20 11.23 -29.36
N LEU A 681 -1.66 10.65 -28.26
CA LEU A 681 -2.88 9.88 -28.13
C LEU A 681 -4.00 10.65 -27.43
N SER A 682 -3.76 11.90 -27.03
CA SER A 682 -4.78 12.80 -26.49
C SER A 682 -4.81 14.08 -27.28
N VAL A 683 -5.82 14.26 -28.14
CA VAL A 683 -5.90 15.42 -29.02
C VAL A 683 -7.22 16.16 -28.86
N THR A 684 -7.14 17.49 -28.85
CA THR A 684 -8.31 18.36 -29.05
C THR A 684 -8.84 18.14 -30.46
N VAL A 685 -10.15 17.89 -30.56
CA VAL A 685 -10.79 17.59 -31.84
C VAL A 685 -10.92 18.87 -32.66
N HIS A 686 -10.38 18.86 -33.88
CA HIS A 686 -10.52 19.97 -34.81
C HIS A 686 -11.99 20.14 -35.22
N GLN A 687 -12.56 21.32 -35.02
CA GLN A 687 -13.95 21.61 -35.37
C GLN A 687 -14.04 22.14 -36.80
N ALA A 688 -14.72 21.43 -37.71
CA ALA A 688 -14.85 21.85 -39.10
C ALA A 688 -15.64 23.16 -39.29
N ASP A 689 -16.43 23.57 -38.28
CA ASP A 689 -17.13 24.85 -38.22
C ASP A 689 -16.30 25.99 -37.60
N ASN A 690 -15.00 25.75 -37.32
CA ASN A 690 -14.06 26.69 -36.68
C ASN A 690 -14.57 27.25 -35.33
N ALA A 691 -15.43 26.51 -34.63
CA ALA A 691 -15.85 26.88 -33.28
C ALA A 691 -14.63 26.89 -32.32
N SER A 692 -14.46 27.97 -31.56
CA SER A 692 -13.40 28.08 -30.55
C SER A 692 -13.64 27.09 -29.41
N THR A 693 -12.83 26.05 -29.32
CA THR A 693 -12.82 25.09 -28.21
C THR A 693 -11.85 25.59 -27.13
N THR A 694 -12.21 26.68 -26.47
CA THR A 694 -11.38 27.29 -25.41
C THR A 694 -11.45 26.53 -24.08
N SER A 695 -12.34 25.54 -23.91
CA SER A 695 -12.34 24.64 -22.76
C SER A 695 -11.84 23.24 -23.12
N LEU A 696 -10.83 22.78 -22.38
CA LEU A 696 -10.36 21.38 -22.32
C LEU A 696 -11.32 20.56 -21.44
N HIS A 697 -12.62 20.53 -21.78
CA HIS A 697 -13.57 19.77 -20.99
C HIS A 697 -13.19 18.28 -20.98
N THR A 698 -12.86 17.75 -19.81
CA THR A 698 -12.51 16.34 -19.60
C THR A 698 -13.57 15.70 -18.72
N GLY A 699 -14.52 14.99 -19.35
CA GLY A 699 -15.42 14.10 -18.61
C GLY A 699 -14.65 12.98 -17.89
N SER A 700 -15.16 12.53 -16.74
CA SER A 700 -14.57 11.44 -15.96
C SER A 700 -14.68 10.10 -16.71
N LEU A 701 -13.66 9.25 -16.52
CA LEU A 701 -13.68 7.87 -17.03
C LEU A 701 -14.45 6.96 -16.06
N ALA A 702 -14.95 5.84 -16.57
CA ALA A 702 -15.58 4.82 -15.74
C ALA A 702 -14.59 4.31 -14.68
N PRO A 703 -15.01 4.21 -13.40
CA PRO A 703 -14.16 3.66 -12.35
C PRO A 703 -13.87 2.19 -12.62
N ARG A 704 -12.65 1.76 -12.26
CA ARG A 704 -12.25 0.35 -12.36
C ARG A 704 -12.19 -0.29 -11.00
N HIS A 705 -12.64 -1.53 -10.94
CA HIS A 705 -12.53 -2.34 -9.74
C HIS A 705 -11.37 -3.31 -9.86
N ALA A 706 -10.64 -3.50 -8.76
CA ALA A 706 -9.59 -4.49 -8.71
C ALA A 706 -10.14 -5.91 -8.92
N LEU A 707 -9.37 -6.78 -9.58
CA LEU A 707 -9.80 -8.17 -9.86
C LEU A 707 -10.20 -8.94 -8.60
N ALA A 708 -9.55 -8.62 -7.48
CA ALA A 708 -9.86 -9.14 -6.16
C ALA A 708 -9.50 -8.12 -5.09
N GLN A 709 -10.08 -8.29 -3.91
CA GLN A 709 -9.78 -7.51 -2.72
C GLN A 709 -9.27 -8.44 -1.60
N LEU A 710 -8.41 -7.89 -0.75
CA LEU A 710 -8.01 -8.57 0.48
C LEU A 710 -9.24 -8.87 1.34
N PRO A 711 -9.28 -10.01 2.05
CA PRO A 711 -10.33 -10.23 3.04
C PRO A 711 -10.26 -9.10 4.08
N PRO A 712 -11.37 -8.42 4.41
CA PRO A 712 -11.35 -7.40 5.43
C PRO A 712 -11.02 -8.06 6.78
N VAL A 713 -10.07 -7.45 7.51
CA VAL A 713 -9.68 -7.90 8.86
C VAL A 713 -10.83 -7.70 9.85
N PHE A 714 -11.63 -6.66 9.61
CA PHE A 714 -12.76 -6.26 10.43
C PHE A 714 -14.08 -6.64 9.76
N SER A 715 -15.07 -7.02 10.57
CA SER A 715 -16.39 -7.37 10.04
C SER A 715 -17.30 -6.15 9.98
N GLU A 716 -17.60 -5.69 8.76
CA GLU A 716 -18.65 -4.71 8.49
C GLU A 716 -19.97 -5.11 9.16
N GLN A 717 -20.37 -6.38 8.98
CA GLN A 717 -21.63 -6.90 9.53
C GLN A 717 -21.72 -6.78 11.05
N ARG A 718 -20.63 -7.06 11.80
CA ARG A 718 -20.63 -6.93 13.26
C ARG A 718 -20.70 -5.47 13.69
N MET A 719 -19.89 -4.60 13.08
CA MET A 719 -19.93 -3.17 13.40
C MET A 719 -21.31 -2.58 13.10
N MET A 720 -21.90 -2.91 11.95
CA MET A 720 -23.25 -2.47 11.61
C MET A 720 -24.32 -3.02 12.57
N ALA A 721 -24.15 -4.24 13.09
CA ALA A 721 -25.05 -4.79 14.12
C ALA A 721 -24.93 -4.04 15.46
N ASP A 722 -23.70 -3.68 15.88
CA ASP A 722 -23.47 -2.86 17.07
C ASP A 722 -24.12 -1.48 16.93
N ILE A 723 -23.94 -0.82 15.76
CA ILE A 723 -24.54 0.48 15.45
C ILE A 723 -26.07 0.35 15.43
N ALA A 724 -26.62 -0.69 14.80
CA ALA A 724 -28.06 -0.91 14.71
C ALA A 724 -28.71 -1.02 16.09
N PHE A 725 -28.05 -1.67 17.04
CA PHE A 725 -28.52 -1.75 18.40
C PHE A 725 -28.44 -0.40 19.12
N LEU A 726 -27.27 0.23 19.09
CA LEU A 726 -26.99 1.46 19.84
C LEU A 726 -27.84 2.63 19.33
N ALA A 727 -28.01 2.76 18.02
CA ALA A 727 -28.81 3.80 17.36
C ALA A 727 -30.28 3.38 17.13
N SER A 728 -30.75 2.33 17.79
CA SER A 728 -32.15 1.90 17.65
C SER A 728 -33.13 2.89 18.29
N GLU A 729 -34.35 2.93 17.77
CA GLU A 729 -35.46 3.67 18.39
C GLU A 729 -35.70 3.24 19.85
N ALA A 730 -35.43 1.97 20.18
CA ALA A 730 -35.54 1.44 21.53
C ALA A 730 -34.59 2.09 22.54
N LEU A 731 -33.45 2.62 22.08
CA LEU A 731 -32.50 3.36 22.92
C LEU A 731 -32.72 4.88 22.91
N LYS A 732 -33.69 5.38 22.13
CA LYS A 732 -34.17 6.78 22.14
C LYS A 732 -33.06 7.83 22.19
N GLY A 733 -31.96 7.61 21.49
CA GLY A 733 -30.84 8.56 21.44
C GLY A 733 -29.97 8.65 22.69
N ARG A 734 -30.05 7.67 23.60
CA ARG A 734 -29.10 7.49 24.72
C ARG A 734 -28.88 8.76 25.54
N GLU A 735 -29.99 9.43 25.89
CA GLU A 735 -29.96 10.69 26.64
C GLU A 735 -29.24 10.52 27.99
N LEU A 736 -28.48 11.53 28.38
CA LEU A 736 -27.77 11.53 29.66
C LEU A 736 -28.69 11.25 30.86
N GLY A 737 -28.31 10.27 31.68
CA GLY A 737 -29.04 9.84 32.88
C GLY A 737 -30.33 9.03 32.62
N SER A 738 -30.57 8.58 31.39
CA SER A 738 -31.72 7.75 31.02
C SER A 738 -31.49 6.25 31.28
N ILE A 739 -32.58 5.48 31.35
CA ILE A 739 -32.49 4.00 31.41
C ILE A 739 -32.01 3.42 30.08
N GLU A 740 -32.25 4.10 28.97
CA GLU A 740 -31.76 3.70 27.66
C GLU A 740 -30.23 3.84 27.55
N LEU A 741 -29.65 4.89 28.13
CA LEU A 741 -28.19 5.01 28.27
C LEU A 741 -27.62 3.89 29.14
N ASP A 742 -28.27 3.54 30.24
CA ASP A 742 -27.86 2.41 31.09
C ASP A 742 -27.86 1.08 30.31
N LYS A 743 -28.87 0.84 29.45
CA LYS A 743 -28.91 -0.34 28.58
C LYS A 743 -27.77 -0.35 27.55
N ALA A 744 -27.38 0.80 27.03
CA ALA A 744 -26.22 0.91 26.15
C ALA A 744 -24.93 0.53 26.89
N ALA A 745 -24.76 1.00 28.12
CA ALA A 745 -23.62 0.64 28.95
C ALA A 745 -23.55 -0.88 29.21
N ASP A 746 -24.68 -1.49 29.58
CA ASP A 746 -24.77 -2.95 29.81
C ASP A 746 -24.44 -3.75 28.55
N TYR A 747 -24.91 -3.31 27.39
CA TYR A 747 -24.58 -3.92 26.10
C TYR A 747 -23.07 -3.86 25.84
N ILE A 748 -22.44 -2.70 25.99
CA ILE A 748 -21.01 -2.52 25.74
C ILE A 748 -20.18 -3.37 26.71
N ALA A 749 -20.55 -3.41 27.99
CA ALA A 749 -19.87 -4.25 28.99
C ALA A 749 -19.95 -5.74 28.61
N HIS A 750 -21.11 -6.19 28.14
CA HIS A 750 -21.29 -7.56 27.65
C HIS A 750 -20.43 -7.84 26.41
N GLN A 751 -20.34 -6.90 25.46
CA GLN A 751 -19.47 -7.05 24.28
C GLN A 751 -17.98 -7.09 24.65
N PHE A 752 -17.53 -6.27 25.61
CA PHE A 752 -16.16 -6.35 26.14
C PHE A 752 -15.87 -7.70 26.80
N GLN A 753 -16.83 -8.23 27.56
CA GLN A 753 -16.69 -9.56 28.15
C GLN A 753 -16.59 -10.66 27.09
N LEU A 754 -17.43 -10.63 26.05
CA LEU A 754 -17.38 -11.58 24.94
C LEU A 754 -16.09 -11.48 24.13
N ALA A 755 -15.53 -10.28 24.00
CA ALA A 755 -14.24 -10.05 23.37
C ALA A 755 -13.05 -10.56 24.22
N GLY A 756 -13.28 -10.97 25.48
CA GLY A 756 -12.24 -11.49 26.37
C GLY A 756 -11.51 -10.44 27.21
N LEU A 757 -11.95 -9.17 27.18
CA LEU A 757 -11.33 -8.11 27.98
C LEU A 757 -11.56 -8.33 29.47
N ARG A 758 -10.60 -7.90 30.29
CA ARG A 758 -10.74 -7.90 31.75
C ARG A 758 -11.52 -6.66 32.22
N PRO A 759 -12.33 -6.77 33.29
CA PRO A 759 -13.03 -5.61 33.82
C PRO A 759 -12.03 -4.58 34.41
N GLY A 760 -12.17 -3.30 34.04
CA GLY A 760 -11.31 -2.20 34.51
C GLY A 760 -12.00 -1.13 35.35
N GLY A 761 -13.30 -1.30 35.64
CA GLY A 761 -14.12 -0.40 36.46
C GLY A 761 -14.03 -0.67 37.96
N ASP A 762 -15.04 -0.23 38.71
CA ASP A 762 -15.03 -0.27 40.17
C ASP A 762 -15.21 -1.70 40.70
N GLY A 763 -14.42 -2.12 41.70
CA GLY A 763 -14.67 -3.40 42.38
C GLY A 763 -14.60 -4.64 41.46
N ASN A 764 -13.73 -4.62 40.45
CA ASN A 764 -13.54 -5.70 39.47
C ASN A 764 -14.77 -5.94 38.56
N ASN A 765 -15.52 -4.87 38.26
CA ASN A 765 -16.58 -4.85 37.24
C ASN A 765 -16.14 -4.00 36.03
N PHE A 766 -16.98 -3.91 34.99
CA PHE A 766 -16.71 -3.05 33.83
C PHE A 766 -17.16 -1.59 34.04
N MET A 767 -17.87 -1.27 35.12
CA MET A 767 -18.54 0.02 35.32
C MET A 767 -17.78 0.91 36.31
N GLN A 768 -17.38 2.11 35.88
CA GLN A 768 -16.99 3.19 36.80
C GLN A 768 -18.20 4.09 37.03
N THR A 769 -18.78 4.06 38.24
CA THR A 769 -20.08 4.69 38.52
C THR A 769 -19.97 5.87 39.47
N TRP A 770 -20.59 7.01 39.14
CA TRP A 770 -20.68 8.16 40.03
C TRP A 770 -22.00 8.91 39.90
N ARG A 771 -22.23 9.85 40.82
CA ARG A 771 -23.36 10.79 40.75
C ARG A 771 -22.88 12.16 40.30
N GLN A 772 -23.64 12.78 39.40
CA GLN A 772 -23.30 14.05 38.78
C GLN A 772 -24.53 14.96 38.75
N ASP A 773 -24.39 16.18 39.26
CA ASP A 773 -25.37 17.23 38.98
C ASP A 773 -25.12 17.78 37.57
N VAL A 774 -26.09 17.59 36.68
CA VAL A 774 -26.06 18.05 35.28
C VAL A 774 -26.97 19.27 35.05
N GLY A 775 -27.53 19.83 36.12
CA GLY A 775 -28.37 21.02 36.09
C GLY A 775 -29.81 20.78 35.59
N ILE A 776 -30.58 21.86 35.53
CA ILE A 776 -32.01 21.83 35.16
C ILE A 776 -32.16 21.44 33.67
N PRO A 777 -33.12 20.55 33.31
CA PRO A 777 -34.20 20.02 34.15
C PRO A 777 -33.90 18.71 34.89
N LYS A 778 -32.72 18.12 34.73
CA LYS A 778 -32.43 16.74 35.17
C LYS A 778 -31.90 16.65 36.61
N GLY A 779 -31.14 17.64 37.07
CA GLY A 779 -30.55 17.65 38.41
C GLY A 779 -29.45 16.60 38.59
N GLU A 780 -29.45 15.90 39.73
CA GLU A 780 -28.48 14.83 40.04
C GLU A 780 -28.86 13.52 39.32
N VAL A 781 -27.96 13.02 38.48
CA VAL A 781 -28.09 11.75 37.75
C VAL A 781 -26.94 10.80 38.09
N THR A 782 -27.14 9.50 37.88
CA THR A 782 -26.06 8.51 37.98
C THR A 782 -25.47 8.26 36.60
N LEU A 783 -24.15 8.33 36.49
CA LEU A 783 -23.39 8.15 35.26
C LEU A 783 -22.43 6.97 35.40
N ARG A 784 -22.09 6.34 34.26
CA ARG A 784 -21.22 5.16 34.19
C ARG A 784 -20.26 5.28 33.01
N ASN A 785 -18.96 5.15 33.22
CA ASN A 785 -18.06 4.79 32.13
C ASN A 785 -17.97 3.25 32.06
N VAL A 786 -17.80 2.69 30.87
CA VAL A 786 -17.57 1.25 30.67
C VAL A 786 -16.10 1.02 30.31
N ILE A 787 -15.37 0.24 31.10
CA ILE A 787 -13.92 0.11 31.02
C ILE A 787 -13.53 -1.37 30.92
N GLY A 788 -12.94 -1.74 29.78
CA GLY A 788 -12.36 -3.06 29.52
C GLY A 788 -10.84 -2.97 29.32
N VAL A 789 -10.11 -4.03 29.69
CA VAL A 789 -8.64 -4.01 29.69
C VAL A 789 -8.04 -5.24 29.04
N LEU A 790 -7.13 -5.01 28.10
CA LEU A 790 -6.18 -6.00 27.60
C LEU A 790 -4.84 -5.81 28.35
N PRO A 791 -4.45 -6.75 29.23
CA PRO A 791 -3.25 -6.59 30.05
C PRO A 791 -1.96 -6.64 29.21
N GLY A 792 -1.01 -5.76 29.55
CA GLY A 792 0.34 -5.81 29.00
C GLY A 792 1.20 -6.91 29.64
N LYS A 793 2.14 -7.45 28.88
CA LYS A 793 3.05 -8.52 29.35
C LYS A 793 4.30 -7.99 30.05
N ASN A 794 4.70 -6.73 29.84
CA ASN A 794 5.97 -6.21 30.32
C ASN A 794 5.87 -5.72 31.78
N PRO A 795 6.55 -6.36 32.74
CA PRO A 795 6.49 -5.94 34.13
C PRO A 795 7.09 -4.56 34.39
N GLN A 796 8.00 -4.08 33.52
CA GLN A 796 8.62 -2.76 33.66
C GLN A 796 7.64 -1.63 33.30
N LEU A 797 6.66 -1.91 32.44
CA LEU A 797 5.61 -0.98 32.03
C LEU A 797 4.32 -1.18 32.84
N ALA A 798 4.41 -1.80 34.03
CA ALA A 798 3.25 -2.13 34.84
C ALA A 798 2.44 -0.88 35.26
N GLY A 799 1.17 -0.89 34.89
CA GLY A 799 0.24 0.22 35.10
C GLY A 799 0.34 1.33 34.07
N GLU A 800 1.28 1.28 33.12
CA GLU A 800 1.21 2.11 31.92
C GLU A 800 0.12 1.62 30.98
N SER A 801 -0.52 2.56 30.30
CA SER A 801 -1.59 2.23 29.37
C SER A 801 -1.67 3.13 28.14
N LEU A 802 -2.04 2.49 27.02
CA LEU A 802 -2.66 3.15 25.88
C LEU A 802 -4.18 3.17 26.13
N VAL A 803 -4.82 4.34 26.00
CA VAL A 803 -6.29 4.43 26.07
C VAL A 803 -6.88 4.47 24.66
N ILE A 804 -7.90 3.66 24.42
CA ILE A 804 -8.76 3.75 23.24
C ILE A 804 -10.16 4.13 23.72
N GLY A 805 -10.66 5.27 23.24
CA GLY A 805 -11.87 5.90 23.73
C GLY A 805 -12.92 6.15 22.66
N ALA A 806 -14.19 6.13 23.07
CA ALA A 806 -15.34 6.66 22.32
C ALA A 806 -16.46 6.98 23.33
N HIS A 807 -17.31 7.98 23.08
CA HIS A 807 -18.48 8.19 23.92
C HIS A 807 -19.68 7.38 23.43
N TYR A 808 -20.59 7.02 24.34
CA TYR A 808 -21.78 6.23 24.02
C TYR A 808 -23.08 6.95 24.34
N ASP A 809 -23.05 8.13 24.97
CA ASP A 809 -24.23 9.00 25.10
C ASP A 809 -24.49 9.80 23.82
N HIS A 810 -25.73 10.29 23.69
CA HIS A 810 -26.10 11.29 22.68
C HIS A 810 -27.29 12.12 23.20
N LEU A 811 -27.89 12.95 22.34
CA LEU A 811 -28.83 14.01 22.73
C LEU A 811 -30.24 13.56 23.12
N GLY A 812 -30.57 12.27 23.01
CA GLY A 812 -31.91 11.78 23.29
C GLY A 812 -32.98 12.41 22.41
N THR A 813 -33.85 13.24 23.01
CA THR A 813 -34.86 14.04 22.29
C THR A 813 -34.47 15.52 22.08
N GLY A 814 -33.19 15.85 22.29
CA GLY A 814 -32.62 17.17 22.07
C GLY A 814 -32.12 17.89 23.33
N TRP A 815 -31.50 17.19 24.28
CA TRP A 815 -30.85 17.77 25.45
C TRP A 815 -29.37 17.34 25.48
N PRO A 816 -28.40 18.21 25.84
CA PRO A 816 -28.55 19.57 26.39
C PRO A 816 -28.63 20.70 25.35
N ASP A 817 -28.48 20.38 24.07
CA ASP A 817 -28.54 21.34 22.96
C ASP A 817 -29.31 20.74 21.78
N VAL A 818 -30.24 21.49 21.19
CA VAL A 818 -31.01 21.02 20.03
C VAL A 818 -31.38 22.18 19.12
N LYS A 819 -31.28 21.94 17.81
CA LYS A 819 -31.76 22.88 16.79
C LYS A 819 -33.28 23.06 16.95
N THR A 820 -33.78 24.29 16.83
CA THR A 820 -35.20 24.61 17.14
C THR A 820 -36.20 23.71 16.41
N GLY A 821 -35.93 23.33 15.15
CA GLY A 821 -36.77 22.44 14.34
C GLY A 821 -36.73 20.94 14.69
N ASN A 822 -35.83 20.52 15.59
CA ASN A 822 -35.60 19.12 15.97
C ASN A 822 -36.01 18.79 17.40
N LYS A 823 -36.50 19.78 18.15
CA LYS A 823 -36.92 19.59 19.54
C LYS A 823 -37.99 18.49 19.67
N GLY A 824 -37.75 17.52 20.55
CA GLY A 824 -38.68 16.43 20.83
C GLY A 824 -38.59 15.24 19.87
N LYS A 825 -37.75 15.30 18.84
CA LYS A 825 -37.46 14.17 17.95
C LYS A 825 -36.28 13.37 18.49
N ILE A 826 -36.28 12.06 18.26
CA ILE A 826 -35.15 11.19 18.63
C ILE A 826 -33.92 11.56 17.79
N HIS A 827 -32.79 11.76 18.45
CA HIS A 827 -31.47 11.90 17.85
C HIS A 827 -30.80 10.54 17.98
N TYR A 828 -30.77 9.74 16.90
CA TYR A 828 -30.37 8.34 17.01
C TYR A 828 -28.88 8.16 17.30
N GLY A 829 -28.04 9.09 16.85
CA GLY A 829 -26.61 9.07 17.15
C GLY A 829 -25.93 7.86 16.51
N ALA A 830 -26.25 7.58 15.25
CA ALA A 830 -25.68 6.45 14.51
C ALA A 830 -24.20 6.71 14.21
N ASP A 831 -23.88 7.88 13.70
CA ASP A 831 -22.51 8.33 13.55
C ASP A 831 -21.98 9.02 14.80
N ASP A 832 -22.85 9.66 15.60
CA ASP A 832 -22.49 10.37 16.82
C ASP A 832 -23.15 9.75 18.08
N ASN A 833 -22.57 8.73 18.70
CA ASN A 833 -21.30 8.10 18.36
C ASN A 833 -21.36 6.58 18.49
N ALA A 834 -22.45 5.97 17.99
CA ALA A 834 -22.53 4.52 17.89
C ALA A 834 -21.45 3.94 16.96
N SER A 835 -21.03 4.69 15.92
CA SER A 835 -19.95 4.32 15.00
C SER A 835 -18.60 4.16 15.71
N GLY A 836 -18.20 5.10 16.57
CA GLY A 836 -16.96 5.02 17.34
C GLY A 836 -16.94 3.84 18.32
N ILE A 837 -18.06 3.60 19.00
CA ILE A 837 -18.21 2.41 19.87
C ILE A 837 -18.08 1.11 19.07
N ALA A 838 -18.70 1.03 17.90
CA ALA A 838 -18.64 -0.18 17.06
C ALA A 838 -17.22 -0.49 16.58
N VAL A 839 -16.45 0.53 16.15
CA VAL A 839 -15.03 0.36 15.77
C VAL A 839 -14.19 -0.08 16.96
N MET A 840 -14.40 0.50 18.14
CA MET A 840 -13.70 0.10 19.37
C MET A 840 -13.98 -1.35 19.76
N LEU A 841 -15.25 -1.77 19.74
CA LEU A 841 -15.67 -3.14 20.03
C LEU A 841 -15.07 -4.14 19.04
N GLU A 842 -15.08 -3.79 17.76
CA GLU A 842 -14.55 -4.64 16.71
C GLU A 842 -13.02 -4.78 16.79
N LEU A 843 -12.29 -3.71 17.15
CA LEU A 843 -10.87 -3.83 17.47
C LEU A 843 -10.64 -4.78 18.65
N ALA A 844 -11.38 -4.62 19.75
CA ALA A 844 -11.26 -5.48 20.93
C ALA A 844 -11.44 -6.98 20.60
N ARG A 845 -12.43 -7.31 19.76
CA ARG A 845 -12.67 -8.68 19.28
C ARG A 845 -11.50 -9.25 18.48
N GLN A 846 -10.80 -8.41 17.71
CA GLN A 846 -9.69 -8.85 16.87
C GLN A 846 -8.39 -9.05 17.63
N VAL A 847 -8.14 -8.27 18.69
CA VAL A 847 -6.82 -8.21 19.31
C VAL A 847 -6.66 -9.06 20.56
N THR A 848 -7.74 -9.33 21.30
CA THR A 848 -7.61 -9.89 22.66
C THR A 848 -6.98 -11.29 22.70
N ASP A 849 -7.28 -12.14 21.72
CA ASP A 849 -6.71 -13.50 21.64
C ASP A 849 -5.37 -13.56 20.86
N LYS A 850 -5.02 -12.48 20.14
CA LYS A 850 -3.87 -12.46 19.22
C LYS A 850 -2.70 -11.64 19.76
N TRP A 851 -2.98 -10.57 20.49
CA TRP A 851 -1.96 -9.61 20.92
C TRP A 851 -1.45 -9.92 22.33
N GLN A 852 -0.14 -9.74 22.52
CA GLN A 852 0.51 -9.71 23.82
C GLN A 852 1.28 -8.38 23.96
N PRO A 853 0.57 -7.26 24.13
CA PRO A 853 1.18 -5.94 24.07
C PRO A 853 2.18 -5.74 25.21
N GLU A 854 3.23 -4.94 25.00
CA GLU A 854 4.20 -4.62 26.05
C GLU A 854 3.52 -3.90 27.23
N ARG A 855 2.69 -2.88 26.96
CA ARG A 855 1.85 -2.19 27.95
C ARG A 855 0.38 -2.52 27.82
N SER A 856 -0.42 -2.21 28.85
CA SER A 856 -1.86 -2.50 28.81
C SER A 856 -2.58 -1.60 27.81
N ILE A 857 -3.64 -2.12 27.18
CA ILE A 857 -4.59 -1.31 26.41
C ILE A 857 -5.89 -1.22 27.20
N VAL A 858 -6.36 -0.01 27.45
CA VAL A 858 -7.58 0.27 28.20
C VAL A 858 -8.62 0.83 27.23
N PHE A 859 -9.68 0.06 27.01
CA PHE A 859 -10.82 0.44 26.19
C PHE A 859 -11.87 1.11 27.07
N ILE A 860 -12.30 2.32 26.71
CA ILE A 860 -13.24 3.09 27.51
C ILE A 860 -14.38 3.62 26.65
N ALA A 861 -15.61 3.22 26.99
CA ALA A 861 -16.81 3.91 26.53
C ALA A 861 -17.18 5.00 27.54
N PHE A 862 -17.05 6.26 27.16
CA PHE A 862 -17.34 7.42 28.00
C PHE A 862 -18.81 7.81 27.96
N THR A 863 -19.30 8.36 29.06
CA THR A 863 -20.62 9.01 29.11
C THR A 863 -20.50 10.50 29.40
N GLY A 864 -21.45 11.28 28.91
CA GLY A 864 -21.57 12.71 29.18
C GLY A 864 -20.59 13.57 28.41
N GLU A 865 -20.14 13.12 27.24
CA GLU A 865 -19.36 13.94 26.28
C GLU A 865 -20.16 15.20 25.93
N GLU A 866 -21.41 14.97 25.50
CA GLU A 866 -22.38 15.98 25.04
C GLU A 866 -22.73 17.04 26.09
N SER A 867 -22.42 16.73 27.35
CA SER A 867 -22.67 17.57 28.52
C SER A 867 -21.38 18.07 29.17
N GLY A 868 -20.30 18.18 28.40
CA GLY A 868 -19.05 18.80 28.80
C GLY A 868 -17.99 17.80 29.27
N LEU A 869 -17.82 16.69 28.55
CA LEU A 869 -16.76 15.70 28.75
C LEU A 869 -16.76 15.10 30.17
N LEU A 870 -17.95 14.86 30.73
CA LEU A 870 -18.10 14.50 32.14
C LEU A 870 -17.42 13.16 32.45
N GLY A 871 -17.55 12.16 31.58
CA GLY A 871 -16.99 10.83 31.75
C GLY A 871 -15.48 10.79 31.64
N SER A 872 -14.90 11.38 30.59
CA SER A 872 -13.45 11.44 30.41
C SER A 872 -12.78 12.26 31.52
N ARG A 873 -13.34 13.40 31.92
CA ARG A 873 -12.86 14.16 33.09
C ARG A 873 -13.00 13.38 34.39
N HIS A 874 -14.07 12.62 34.57
CA HIS A 874 -14.22 11.78 35.76
C HIS A 874 -13.13 10.70 35.79
N TYR A 875 -12.88 10.02 34.66
CA TYR A 875 -11.85 9.00 34.55
C TYR A 875 -10.45 9.54 34.90
N ILE A 876 -10.05 10.66 34.27
CA ILE A 876 -8.76 11.32 34.53
C ILE A 876 -8.54 11.62 36.02
N ASN A 877 -9.59 12.06 36.72
CA ASN A 877 -9.49 12.47 38.12
C ASN A 877 -9.64 11.33 39.14
N ASN A 878 -10.23 10.18 38.77
CA ASN A 878 -10.66 9.16 39.74
C ASN A 878 -10.12 7.75 39.45
N ALA A 879 -9.55 7.49 38.27
CA ALA A 879 -9.04 6.16 37.92
C ALA A 879 -7.86 5.74 38.83
N LYS A 880 -7.98 4.56 39.44
CA LYS A 880 -6.97 4.03 40.40
C LYS A 880 -6.01 3.01 39.77
N SER A 881 -6.55 2.04 39.02
CA SER A 881 -5.75 0.93 38.46
C SER A 881 -4.92 1.36 37.24
N TYR A 882 -5.47 2.28 36.44
CA TYR A 882 -4.86 2.85 35.24
C TYR A 882 -4.96 4.38 35.31
N SER A 883 -4.21 4.98 36.24
CA SER A 883 -4.30 6.42 36.54
C SER A 883 -3.75 7.29 35.40
N ALA A 884 -4.27 8.52 35.28
CA ALA A 884 -3.90 9.49 34.25
C ALA A 884 -2.38 9.70 34.12
N GLU A 885 -1.65 9.67 35.23
CA GLU A 885 -0.20 9.89 35.30
C GLU A 885 0.64 8.85 34.53
N LYS A 886 0.06 7.67 34.27
CA LYS A 886 0.70 6.53 33.59
C LYS A 886 0.10 6.27 32.21
N ILE A 887 -0.81 7.11 31.72
CA ILE A 887 -1.35 6.98 30.37
C ILE A 887 -0.30 7.54 29.40
N THR A 888 0.12 6.73 28.44
CA THR A 888 1.15 7.11 27.47
C THR A 888 0.58 7.88 26.29
N ALA A 889 -0.65 7.53 25.90
CA ALA A 889 -1.38 8.17 24.81
C ALA A 889 -2.87 7.82 24.87
N MET A 890 -3.70 8.63 24.19
CA MET A 890 -5.10 8.30 23.90
C MET A 890 -5.39 8.37 22.40
N LEU A 891 -6.11 7.37 21.90
CA LEU A 891 -6.75 7.37 20.58
C LEU A 891 -8.28 7.46 20.79
N ASN A 892 -8.89 8.57 20.40
CA ASN A 892 -10.33 8.80 20.54
C ASN A 892 -11.06 8.60 19.20
N LEU A 893 -12.24 7.97 19.21
CA LEU A 893 -13.08 7.73 18.04
C LEU A 893 -14.38 8.53 18.19
N ASP A 894 -14.66 9.39 17.21
CA ASP A 894 -15.86 10.23 17.21
C ASP A 894 -16.23 10.56 15.77
N THR A 895 -17.49 10.31 15.40
CA THR A 895 -18.04 10.59 14.07
C THR A 895 -17.21 9.96 12.96
N VAL A 896 -17.04 8.63 13.05
CA VAL A 896 -16.15 7.82 12.19
C VAL A 896 -16.87 6.98 11.13
N GLY A 897 -18.20 7.08 11.05
CA GLY A 897 -19.09 6.22 10.28
C GLY A 897 -19.47 6.74 8.91
N ARG A 898 -19.06 7.95 8.51
CA ARG A 898 -19.39 8.53 7.18
C ARG A 898 -18.14 9.00 6.45
N LEU A 899 -17.20 8.09 6.18
CA LEU A 899 -15.91 8.42 5.56
C LEU A 899 -16.03 8.68 4.04
N GLY A 900 -16.70 7.79 3.31
CA GLY A 900 -16.74 7.80 1.85
C GLY A 900 -15.34 7.64 1.26
N GLU A 901 -15.00 8.53 0.31
CA GLU A 901 -13.69 8.55 -0.35
C GLU A 901 -12.68 9.50 0.34
N ASN A 902 -13.08 10.12 1.45
CA ASN A 902 -12.20 11.04 2.18
C ASN A 902 -11.07 10.30 2.93
N PRO A 903 -9.91 10.94 3.14
CA PRO A 903 -8.90 10.40 4.03
C PRO A 903 -9.40 10.34 5.48
N VAL A 904 -8.91 9.36 6.25
CA VAL A 904 -9.16 9.32 7.70
C VAL A 904 -8.48 10.53 8.33
N THR A 905 -9.25 11.42 8.96
CA THR A 905 -8.72 12.65 9.54
C THR A 905 -8.37 12.44 11.01
N LEU A 906 -7.21 12.93 11.41
CA LEU A 906 -6.68 12.81 12.76
C LEU A 906 -6.41 14.20 13.34
N PHE A 907 -7.20 14.62 14.32
CA PHE A 907 -7.00 15.88 15.03
C PHE A 907 -6.06 15.71 16.23
N GLY A 908 -5.36 16.78 16.60
CA GLY A 908 -4.45 16.78 17.75
C GLY A 908 -3.12 16.08 17.49
N THR A 909 -2.71 15.86 16.23
CA THR A 909 -1.40 15.24 15.94
C THR A 909 -0.23 16.12 16.35
N GLY A 910 -0.48 17.38 16.70
CA GLY A 910 0.51 18.29 17.23
C GLY A 910 0.84 18.09 18.71
N THR A 911 0.18 17.15 19.41
CA THR A 911 0.36 16.89 20.86
C THR A 911 1.61 16.06 21.21
N ALA A 912 2.24 15.44 20.20
CA ALA A 912 3.54 14.78 20.30
C ALA A 912 4.25 14.75 18.94
N HIS A 913 5.58 14.73 18.93
CA HIS A 913 6.38 14.78 17.70
C HIS A 913 6.20 13.54 16.81
N GLU A 914 5.97 12.38 17.40
CA GLU A 914 5.94 11.10 16.68
C GLU A 914 4.63 10.85 15.93
N TRP A 915 3.53 11.54 16.25
CA TRP A 915 2.19 11.25 15.69
C TRP A 915 2.17 11.23 14.17
N ILE A 916 2.77 12.24 13.53
CA ILE A 916 2.78 12.34 12.07
C ILE A 916 3.50 11.16 11.42
N HIS A 917 4.51 10.59 12.08
CA HIS A 917 5.25 9.43 11.58
C HIS A 917 4.47 8.14 11.79
N ILE A 918 3.82 7.99 12.95
CA ILE A 918 2.98 6.84 13.28
C ILE A 918 1.86 6.70 12.24
N PHE A 919 1.12 7.78 11.99
CA PHE A 919 -0.04 7.73 11.10
C PHE A 919 0.33 7.69 9.62
N ARG A 920 1.46 8.30 9.21
CA ARG A 920 2.02 8.06 7.88
C ARG A 920 2.42 6.60 7.69
N GLY A 921 2.98 5.97 8.72
CA GLY A 921 3.28 4.54 8.74
C GLY A 921 2.03 3.70 8.60
N ALA A 922 1.00 3.96 9.41
CA ALA A 922 -0.28 3.26 9.36
C ALA A 922 -0.98 3.39 7.99
N GLY A 923 -1.07 4.61 7.43
CA GLY A 923 -1.64 4.83 6.10
C GLY A 923 -0.85 4.15 4.99
N TYR A 924 0.49 4.11 5.12
CA TYR A 924 1.33 3.40 4.17
C TYR A 924 1.15 1.88 4.20
N VAL A 925 1.10 1.28 5.40
CA VAL A 925 0.89 -0.16 5.59
C VAL A 925 -0.47 -0.57 5.05
N THR A 926 -1.53 0.12 5.47
CA THR A 926 -2.91 -0.19 5.09
C THR A 926 -3.25 0.19 3.65
N GLY A 927 -2.54 1.14 3.05
CA GLY A 927 -2.91 1.76 1.78
C GLY A 927 -4.01 2.81 1.90
N ILE A 928 -4.48 3.12 3.11
CA ILE A 928 -5.54 4.08 3.38
C ILE A 928 -4.95 5.48 3.52
N GLN A 929 -5.56 6.46 2.87
CA GLN A 929 -5.14 7.85 3.00
C GLN A 929 -5.46 8.40 4.39
N VAL A 930 -4.49 9.11 4.98
CA VAL A 930 -4.63 9.72 6.31
C VAL A 930 -4.30 11.21 6.21
N ASN A 931 -5.16 12.02 6.81
CA ASN A 931 -4.96 13.46 6.96
C ASN A 931 -4.61 13.79 8.42
N ALA A 932 -3.36 14.18 8.68
CA ALA A 932 -2.89 14.53 10.02
C ALA A 932 -3.00 16.05 10.25
N VAL A 933 -3.87 16.44 11.18
CA VAL A 933 -4.14 17.83 11.54
C VAL A 933 -3.54 18.12 12.92
N SER A 934 -2.56 19.02 12.96
CA SER A 934 -1.81 19.32 14.19
C SER A 934 -2.67 19.88 15.32
N ASN A 935 -3.64 20.72 14.97
CA ASN A 935 -4.51 21.37 15.94
C ASN A 935 -5.57 20.40 16.48
N ASP A 936 -5.87 20.55 17.76
CA ASP A 936 -7.06 19.98 18.39
C ASP A 936 -8.15 21.06 18.48
N PHE A 937 -9.39 20.69 18.18
CA PHE A 937 -10.52 21.61 18.22
C PHE A 937 -11.27 21.58 19.56
N GLY A 938 -10.85 20.71 20.50
CA GLY A 938 -11.38 20.65 21.86
C GLY A 938 -12.83 20.19 21.94
N SER A 939 -13.28 19.39 20.97
CA SER A 939 -14.69 19.06 20.75
C SER A 939 -15.09 17.64 21.13
N SER A 940 -14.17 16.84 21.69
CA SER A 940 -14.45 15.45 22.09
C SER A 940 -13.52 14.99 23.22
N ASP A 941 -13.65 13.74 23.66
CA ASP A 941 -13.02 13.21 24.89
C ASP A 941 -11.50 13.32 24.95
N GLN A 942 -10.79 13.38 23.81
CA GLN A 942 -9.34 13.61 23.78
C GLN A 942 -8.94 14.92 24.46
N ALA A 943 -9.83 15.92 24.47
CA ALA A 943 -9.54 17.22 25.06
C ALA A 943 -9.25 17.11 26.56
N ALA A 944 -9.96 16.25 27.30
CA ALA A 944 -9.72 16.03 28.72
C ALA A 944 -8.33 15.43 29.00
N PHE A 945 -7.80 14.63 28.07
CA PHE A 945 -6.47 14.03 28.16
C PHE A 945 -5.38 15.04 27.81
N ILE A 946 -5.60 15.85 26.77
CA ILE A 946 -4.71 16.97 26.39
C ILE A 946 -4.60 17.98 27.54
N GLU A 947 -5.73 18.35 28.17
CA GLU A 947 -5.78 19.20 29.35
C GLU A 947 -4.96 18.62 30.53
N ALA A 948 -4.91 17.29 30.64
CA ALA A 948 -4.11 16.57 31.64
C ALA A 948 -2.63 16.37 31.24
N GLY A 949 -2.19 16.89 30.09
CA GLY A 949 -0.83 16.76 29.59
C GLY A 949 -0.50 15.41 28.95
N ILE A 950 -1.52 14.63 28.58
CA ILE A 950 -1.39 13.33 27.92
C ILE A 950 -1.55 13.55 26.40
N PRO A 951 -0.59 13.10 25.55
CA PRO A 951 -0.75 13.15 24.11
C PRO A 951 -2.00 12.38 23.66
N ALA A 952 -2.86 13.02 22.88
CA ALA A 952 -4.10 12.40 22.41
C ALA A 952 -4.45 12.88 21.01
N VAL A 953 -5.17 12.03 20.28
CA VAL A 953 -5.72 12.34 18.95
C VAL A 953 -7.17 11.90 18.85
N GLN A 954 -7.92 12.56 17.97
CA GLN A 954 -9.27 12.16 17.57
C GLN A 954 -9.26 11.66 16.13
N PHE A 955 -9.83 10.48 15.90
CA PHE A 955 -10.19 9.97 14.59
C PHE A 955 -11.53 10.55 14.20
N PHE A 956 -11.61 11.06 12.98
CA PHE A 956 -12.78 11.72 12.41
C PHE A 956 -12.94 11.35 10.93
N ALA A 957 -14.17 11.09 10.49
CA ALA A 957 -14.47 10.74 9.11
C ALA A 957 -14.79 11.97 8.25
N SER A 958 -15.95 12.59 8.46
CA SER A 958 -16.38 13.78 7.71
C SER A 958 -17.39 14.60 8.50
N ALA A 959 -17.57 15.86 8.11
CA ALA A 959 -18.62 16.70 8.66
C ALA A 959 -19.88 16.62 7.79
N HIS A 960 -21.06 16.67 8.42
CA HIS A 960 -22.31 16.58 7.68
C HIS A 960 -23.47 17.30 8.39
N GLU A 961 -24.55 17.54 7.64
CA GLU A 961 -25.74 18.26 8.07
C GLU A 961 -26.48 17.60 9.24
N ASP A 962 -26.41 16.28 9.31
CA ASP A 962 -27.09 15.46 10.32
C ASP A 962 -26.42 15.50 11.71
N TYR A 963 -25.29 16.20 11.86
CA TYR A 963 -24.64 16.34 13.15
C TYR A 963 -25.59 16.99 14.18
N HIS A 964 -25.73 16.33 15.33
CA HIS A 964 -26.70 16.67 16.38
C HIS A 964 -28.13 16.82 15.81
N ALA A 965 -28.55 15.90 14.93
CA ALA A 965 -29.88 15.91 14.32
C ALA A 965 -30.54 14.52 14.25
N PRO A 966 -31.88 14.46 14.17
CA PRO A 966 -32.63 13.19 14.02
C PRO A 966 -32.32 12.39 12.75
N GLY A 967 -31.68 13.01 11.76
CA GLY A 967 -31.30 12.38 10.50
C GLY A 967 -30.00 11.58 10.59
N ASP A 968 -29.32 11.56 11.75
CA ASP A 968 -28.15 10.72 11.98
C ASP A 968 -28.57 9.26 12.22
N THR A 969 -28.88 8.55 11.13
CA THR A 969 -29.49 7.23 11.11
C THR A 969 -28.59 6.19 10.45
N ILE A 970 -28.80 4.91 10.80
CA ILE A 970 -27.96 3.79 10.37
C ILE A 970 -27.84 3.63 8.84
N ASP A 971 -28.87 3.99 8.07
CA ASP A 971 -28.89 3.87 6.61
C ASP A 971 -27.87 4.79 5.91
N LYS A 972 -27.31 5.76 6.63
CA LYS A 972 -26.28 6.69 6.13
C LYS A 972 -24.86 6.28 6.48
N ILE A 973 -24.68 5.22 7.26
CA ILE A 973 -23.37 4.75 7.69
C ILE A 973 -22.66 4.03 6.54
N ASP A 974 -21.42 4.43 6.30
CA ASP A 974 -20.48 3.82 5.38
C ASP A 974 -19.73 2.68 6.08
N ALA A 975 -20.22 1.45 5.87
CA ALA A 975 -19.62 0.26 6.46
C ALA A 975 -18.18 0.02 5.99
N ALA A 976 -17.86 0.31 4.72
CA ALA A 976 -16.50 0.18 4.19
C ALA A 976 -15.56 1.22 4.81
N GLY A 977 -16.05 2.44 5.01
CA GLY A 977 -15.37 3.51 5.75
C GLY A 977 -14.99 3.11 7.19
N LEU A 978 -15.90 2.44 7.91
CA LEU A 978 -15.61 1.93 9.26
C LEU A 978 -14.43 0.95 9.27
N VAL A 979 -14.34 0.06 8.27
CA VAL A 979 -13.21 -0.88 8.12
C VAL A 979 -11.91 -0.11 7.88
N LYS A 980 -11.93 0.95 7.08
CA LYS A 980 -10.76 1.81 6.83
C LYS A 980 -10.29 2.47 8.16
N VAL A 981 -11.21 3.03 8.94
CA VAL A 981 -10.89 3.64 10.25
C VAL A 981 -10.32 2.60 11.22
N ALA A 982 -10.96 1.44 11.34
CA ALA A 982 -10.52 0.35 12.21
C ALA A 982 -9.11 -0.16 11.86
N ALA A 983 -8.75 -0.20 10.57
CA ALA A 983 -7.42 -0.57 10.11
C ALA A 983 -6.33 0.44 10.54
N ILE A 984 -6.57 1.74 10.38
CA ILE A 984 -5.62 2.77 10.87
C ILE A 984 -5.51 2.72 12.40
N LEU A 985 -6.63 2.54 13.10
CA LEU A 985 -6.67 2.43 14.56
C LEU A 985 -5.83 1.23 15.03
N LYS A 986 -6.00 0.06 14.41
CA LYS A 986 -5.22 -1.15 14.74
C LYS A 986 -3.73 -0.93 14.59
N GLU A 987 -3.27 -0.47 13.42
CA GLU A 987 -1.83 -0.30 13.18
C GLU A 987 -1.20 0.70 14.16
N SER A 988 -1.94 1.77 14.47
CA SER A 988 -1.50 2.79 15.42
C SER A 988 -1.48 2.25 16.86
N ALA A 989 -2.52 1.52 17.28
CA ALA A 989 -2.61 0.93 18.62
C ALA A 989 -1.58 -0.18 18.84
N GLU A 990 -1.32 -1.00 17.82
CA GLU A 990 -0.30 -2.05 17.86
C GLU A 990 1.09 -1.46 18.06
N TYR A 991 1.43 -0.41 17.29
CA TYR A 991 2.71 0.28 17.45
C TYR A 991 2.84 0.93 18.83
N LEU A 992 1.82 1.70 19.25
CA LEU A 992 1.84 2.41 20.53
C LEU A 992 1.85 1.49 21.73
N SER A 993 1.20 0.33 21.67
CA SER A 993 1.16 -0.62 22.79
C SER A 993 2.45 -1.44 22.94
N ASN A 994 3.30 -1.49 21.90
CA ASN A 994 4.58 -2.21 21.92
C ASN A 994 5.82 -1.31 21.96
N ARG A 995 5.69 -0.01 21.68
CA ARG A 995 6.81 0.94 21.75
C ARG A 995 7.34 1.07 23.18
N ILE A 996 8.61 0.82 23.48
CA ILE A 996 9.11 0.93 24.86
C ILE A 996 9.24 2.39 25.30
N GLU A 997 9.69 3.27 24.42
CA GLU A 997 9.90 4.68 24.71
C GLU A 997 8.57 5.46 24.78
N PRO A 998 8.42 6.43 25.69
CA PRO A 998 7.27 7.32 25.68
C PRO A 998 7.24 8.19 24.41
N LEU A 999 6.08 8.78 24.14
CA LEU A 999 5.96 9.83 23.12
C LEU A 999 6.60 11.12 23.64
N THR A 1000 7.20 11.88 22.73
CA THR A 1000 7.78 13.18 23.06
C THR A 1000 6.68 14.24 23.01
N THR A 1001 6.07 14.49 24.17
CA THR A 1001 4.98 15.48 24.32
C THR A 1001 5.44 16.89 23.97
N THR A 1002 4.62 17.59 23.21
CA THR A 1002 4.76 19.02 22.87
C THR A 1002 3.83 19.89 23.70
N LEU A 1003 3.02 19.26 24.56
CA LEU A 1003 2.05 19.96 25.41
C LEU A 1003 2.79 20.81 26.45
N PRO A 1004 2.25 22.00 26.81
CA PRO A 1004 2.86 22.84 27.83
C PRO A 1004 2.99 22.07 29.14
N SER A 1005 4.21 22.00 29.69
CA SER A 1005 4.46 21.41 30.99
C SER A 1005 3.90 22.32 32.09
N ASN A 1006 2.61 22.18 32.39
CA ASN A 1006 2.04 22.78 33.59
C ASN A 1006 2.56 22.00 34.80
N GLY A 1007 3.32 22.69 35.66
CA GLY A 1007 3.87 22.11 36.88
C GLY A 1007 2.76 21.48 37.74
N THR A 1008 3.07 20.30 38.28
CA THR A 1008 2.23 19.42 39.12
C THR A 1008 1.07 18.69 38.42
N ARG A 1009 1.27 17.37 38.18
CA ARG A 1009 0.26 16.37 37.73
C ARG A 1009 -0.85 16.09 38.75
N SER A 1010 -1.01 16.92 39.77
CA SER A 1010 -1.97 16.73 40.86
C SER A 1010 -2.82 17.98 41.01
N GLY A 1011 -4.06 17.89 40.53
CA GLY A 1011 -5.10 18.87 40.77
C GLY A 1011 -5.46 19.67 39.53
N LEU A 1012 -6.39 19.13 38.74
CA LEU A 1012 -7.43 19.96 38.13
C LEU A 1012 -8.19 20.62 39.30
N ASN A 1013 -7.57 21.64 39.92
CA ASN A 1013 -8.30 22.59 40.75
C ASN A 1013 -9.44 23.05 39.86
N THR A 1014 -10.67 22.82 40.32
CA THR A 1014 -11.87 23.45 39.79
C THR A 1014 -11.52 24.88 39.41
N ALA A 1015 -11.24 25.12 38.13
CA ALA A 1015 -11.27 26.46 37.60
C ALA A 1015 -12.68 26.88 37.97
N LYS A 1016 -12.76 27.85 38.90
CA LYS A 1016 -14.00 28.54 39.21
C LYS A 1016 -14.69 28.69 37.88
N THR A 1017 -15.87 28.11 37.75
CA THR A 1017 -16.77 28.38 36.64
C THR A 1017 -16.85 29.89 36.57
N ASP A 1018 -16.09 30.51 35.67
CA ASP A 1018 -16.32 31.88 35.30
C ASP A 1018 -17.72 31.84 34.73
N LYS A 1019 -18.66 32.36 35.52
CA LYS A 1019 -20.08 32.44 35.16
C LYS A 1019 -20.30 33.22 33.85
N ASP A 1020 -19.25 33.81 33.29
CA ASP A 1020 -19.27 34.61 32.06
C ASP A 1020 -19.06 33.84 30.74
N SER A 1021 -18.62 32.57 30.73
CA SER A 1021 -18.43 31.85 29.44
C SER A 1021 -19.70 31.21 28.87
N ARG A 1022 -20.86 31.40 29.52
CA ARG A 1022 -22.15 30.78 29.15
C ARG A 1022 -22.88 31.45 27.98
N THR A 1023 -22.16 32.06 27.04
CA THR A 1023 -22.74 32.49 25.76
C THR A 1023 -22.66 31.35 24.75
N LYS A 1024 -23.65 30.44 24.80
CA LYS A 1024 -23.91 29.48 23.71
C LYS A 1024 -24.03 30.26 22.39
N ARG A 1025 -23.45 29.72 21.31
CA ARG A 1025 -23.61 30.26 19.94
C ARG A 1025 -25.12 30.36 19.64
N ARG A 1026 -25.63 31.58 19.54
CA ARG A 1026 -27.08 31.84 19.34
C ARG A 1026 -27.47 31.80 17.88
N VAL A 1027 -26.53 32.10 16.97
CA VAL A 1027 -26.82 32.21 15.55
C VAL A 1027 -25.99 31.26 14.69
N SER A 1028 -26.55 30.90 13.54
CA SER A 1028 -25.89 30.09 12.52
C SER A 1028 -26.05 30.73 11.14
N LEU A 1029 -25.05 30.54 10.29
CA LEU A 1029 -25.17 30.75 8.84
C LEU A 1029 -25.75 29.50 8.15
N GLY A 1030 -25.71 28.34 8.82
CA GLY A 1030 -26.08 27.05 8.23
C GLY A 1030 -25.03 26.48 7.29
N THR A 1031 -23.77 26.86 7.49
CA THR A 1031 -22.61 26.22 6.87
C THR A 1031 -22.06 25.12 7.79
N VAL A 1032 -21.64 24.02 7.19
CA VAL A 1032 -20.84 22.97 7.82
C VAL A 1032 -19.39 23.20 7.40
N PRO A 1033 -18.47 23.48 8.34
CA PRO A 1033 -17.06 23.67 8.02
C PRO A 1033 -16.42 22.37 7.52
N ASP A 1034 -15.49 22.51 6.59
CA ASP A 1034 -14.55 21.46 6.25
C ASP A 1034 -13.38 21.51 7.24
N PHE A 1035 -13.38 20.56 8.18
CA PHE A 1035 -12.36 20.45 9.21
C PHE A 1035 -11.02 19.89 8.69
N SER A 1036 -10.99 19.38 7.46
CA SER A 1036 -9.77 18.89 6.81
C SER A 1036 -8.92 20.01 6.19
N TYR A 1037 -9.53 21.19 5.96
CA TYR A 1037 -8.89 22.33 5.32
C TYR A 1037 -7.85 23.01 6.25
N GLN A 1038 -6.62 23.19 5.75
CA GLN A 1038 -5.50 23.79 6.50
C GLN A 1038 -5.08 25.18 5.99
N GLY A 1039 -5.77 25.75 5.01
CA GLY A 1039 -5.49 27.11 4.53
C GLY A 1039 -6.09 28.18 5.45
N GLU A 1040 -5.82 29.47 5.15
CA GLU A 1040 -6.46 30.58 5.86
C GLU A 1040 -7.98 30.60 5.57
N GLY A 1041 -8.77 30.93 6.59
CA GLY A 1041 -10.24 30.99 6.49
C GLY A 1041 -10.96 29.73 6.97
N VAL A 1042 -12.24 29.64 6.63
CA VAL A 1042 -13.06 28.45 6.90
C VAL A 1042 -13.70 27.98 5.60
N ARG A 1043 -13.21 26.86 5.06
CA ARG A 1043 -13.82 26.21 3.89
C ARG A 1043 -15.16 25.58 4.27
N ILE A 1044 -16.16 25.72 3.40
CA ILE A 1044 -17.48 25.12 3.57
C ILE A 1044 -17.44 23.70 2.99
N ASP A 1045 -17.79 22.70 3.79
CA ASP A 1045 -17.98 21.32 3.36
C ASP A 1045 -19.39 21.12 2.80
N SER A 1046 -20.40 21.56 3.56
CA SER A 1046 -21.79 21.51 3.13
C SER A 1046 -22.62 22.68 3.62
N VAL A 1047 -23.77 22.87 2.98
CA VAL A 1047 -24.72 23.95 3.28
C VAL A 1047 -26.05 23.32 3.66
N LEU A 1048 -26.60 23.73 4.80
CA LEU A 1048 -27.87 23.21 5.31
C LEU A 1048 -29.03 23.71 4.43
N PRO A 1049 -29.95 22.83 4.01
CA PRO A 1049 -31.16 23.24 3.29
C PRO A 1049 -32.01 24.25 4.08
N GLY A 1050 -32.51 25.26 3.40
CA GLY A 1050 -33.31 26.36 3.95
C GLY A 1050 -32.54 27.37 4.79
N SER A 1051 -31.21 27.26 4.88
CA SER A 1051 -30.38 28.11 5.73
C SER A 1051 -30.03 29.47 5.12
N PRO A 1052 -29.56 30.45 5.93
CA PRO A 1052 -29.05 31.71 5.41
C PRO A 1052 -27.92 31.55 4.38
N ALA A 1053 -27.10 30.51 4.51
CA ALA A 1053 -26.03 30.20 3.57
C ALA A 1053 -26.56 29.74 2.22
N GLU A 1054 -27.58 28.87 2.20
CA GLU A 1054 -28.24 28.44 0.96
C GLU A 1054 -28.94 29.63 0.29
N GLN A 1055 -29.66 30.45 1.07
CA GLN A 1055 -30.31 31.67 0.56
C GLN A 1055 -29.32 32.72 0.04
N ALA A 1056 -28.07 32.64 0.49
CA ALA A 1056 -26.96 33.46 0.04
C ALA A 1056 -26.15 32.78 -1.09
N ASP A 1057 -26.66 31.71 -1.70
CA ASP A 1057 -25.99 30.95 -2.77
C ASP A 1057 -24.55 30.53 -2.41
N LEU A 1058 -24.25 30.30 -1.12
CA LEU A 1058 -22.98 29.70 -0.70
C LEU A 1058 -22.97 28.22 -1.11
N LEU A 1059 -21.80 27.73 -1.52
CA LEU A 1059 -21.62 26.38 -2.03
C LEU A 1059 -20.53 25.64 -1.25
N PRO A 1060 -20.55 24.29 -1.23
CA PRO A 1060 -19.38 23.48 -0.90
C PRO A 1060 -18.13 24.00 -1.63
N GLY A 1061 -17.01 24.11 -0.92
CA GLY A 1061 -15.73 24.61 -1.42
C GLY A 1061 -15.48 26.11 -1.23
N ASP A 1062 -16.50 26.92 -0.93
CA ASP A 1062 -16.31 28.35 -0.62
C ASP A 1062 -15.50 28.54 0.67
N ILE A 1063 -14.56 29.49 0.70
CA ILE A 1063 -13.70 29.78 1.86
C ILE A 1063 -14.12 31.10 2.50
N LEU A 1064 -14.61 31.06 3.73
CA LEU A 1064 -14.98 32.24 4.50
C LEU A 1064 -13.72 32.93 5.04
N ILE A 1065 -13.49 34.18 4.62
CA ILE A 1065 -12.27 34.93 4.95
C ILE A 1065 -12.53 36.19 5.78
N GLN A 1066 -13.76 36.71 5.80
CA GLN A 1066 -14.15 37.83 6.66
C GLN A 1066 -15.63 37.76 7.02
N LEU A 1067 -15.98 38.09 8.27
CA LEU A 1067 -17.36 38.22 8.73
C LEU A 1067 -17.52 39.53 9.51
N ASP A 1068 -18.41 40.40 9.02
CA ASP A 1068 -18.74 41.70 9.61
C ASP A 1068 -17.50 42.58 9.90
N GLY A 1069 -16.55 42.60 8.95
CA GLY A 1069 -15.31 43.37 9.04
C GLY A 1069 -14.19 42.70 9.83
N GLN A 1070 -14.41 41.54 10.45
CA GLN A 1070 -13.38 40.78 11.17
C GLN A 1070 -12.84 39.63 10.32
N THR A 1071 -11.51 39.47 10.27
CA THR A 1071 -10.85 38.41 9.50
C THR A 1071 -11.13 37.04 10.10
N VAL A 1072 -11.69 36.15 9.30
CA VAL A 1072 -11.85 34.74 9.64
C VAL A 1072 -10.52 34.07 9.31
N VAL A 1073 -9.68 33.85 10.32
CA VAL A 1073 -8.36 33.21 10.14
C VAL A 1073 -8.43 31.70 10.29
N ASP A 1074 -9.32 31.22 11.16
CA ASP A 1074 -9.53 29.80 11.45
C ASP A 1074 -10.97 29.56 11.95
N LEU A 1075 -11.30 28.28 12.17
CA LEU A 1075 -12.62 27.87 12.64
C LEU A 1075 -12.96 28.43 14.03
N LYS A 1076 -11.96 28.55 14.92
CA LYS A 1076 -12.14 29.06 16.28
C LYS A 1076 -12.53 30.54 16.27
N ALA A 1077 -11.87 31.34 15.44
CA ALA A 1077 -12.17 32.75 15.21
C ALA A 1077 -13.59 32.89 14.65
N TYR A 1078 -13.94 32.13 13.62
CA TYR A 1078 -15.29 32.11 13.05
C TYR A 1078 -16.37 31.76 14.08
N ALA A 1079 -16.17 30.70 14.86
CA ALA A 1079 -17.11 30.29 15.90
C ALA A 1079 -17.27 31.36 16.99
N ASN A 1080 -16.20 32.06 17.36
CA ASN A 1080 -16.25 33.15 18.32
C ASN A 1080 -16.96 34.39 17.76
N MET A 1081 -16.75 34.72 16.48
CA MET A 1081 -17.49 35.80 15.81
C MET A 1081 -19.00 35.55 15.84
N LEU A 1082 -19.43 34.34 15.52
CA LEU A 1082 -20.84 33.94 15.54
C LEU A 1082 -21.48 34.03 16.93
N LYS A 1083 -20.70 33.94 18.03
CA LYS A 1083 -21.22 34.17 19.38
C LYS A 1083 -21.57 35.63 19.65
N THR A 1084 -21.00 36.57 18.90
CA THR A 1084 -21.23 38.01 19.09
C THR A 1084 -22.45 38.54 18.33
N LEU A 1085 -22.96 37.77 17.36
CA LEU A 1085 -24.05 38.15 16.46
C LEU A 1085 -25.44 37.77 17.02
N LYS A 1086 -26.49 38.47 16.55
CA LYS A 1086 -27.89 38.27 16.96
C LYS A 1086 -28.74 37.79 15.78
N ALA A 1087 -29.75 36.94 16.04
CA ALA A 1087 -30.63 36.48 14.96
C ALA A 1087 -31.39 37.63 14.30
N GLY A 1088 -31.55 37.57 12.98
CA GLY A 1088 -32.09 38.65 12.15
C GLY A 1088 -31.07 39.76 11.84
N GLN A 1089 -29.84 39.70 12.37
CA GLN A 1089 -28.78 40.64 12.03
C GLN A 1089 -28.28 40.37 10.61
N LYS A 1090 -28.29 41.41 9.79
CA LYS A 1090 -27.68 41.39 8.46
C LYS A 1090 -26.18 41.64 8.60
N VAL A 1091 -25.35 40.71 8.16
CA VAL A 1091 -23.88 40.77 8.25
C VAL A 1091 -23.27 40.65 6.86
N LYS A 1092 -22.17 41.37 6.62
CA LYS A 1092 -21.38 41.19 5.40
C LYS A 1092 -20.43 40.02 5.57
N LEU A 1093 -20.54 39.03 4.69
CA LEU A 1093 -19.66 37.89 4.60
C LEU A 1093 -18.78 38.04 3.36
N HIS A 1094 -17.47 38.03 3.55
CA HIS A 1094 -16.51 37.90 2.47
C HIS A 1094 -16.08 36.45 2.39
N TYR A 1095 -16.20 35.88 1.20
CA TYR A 1095 -15.79 34.52 0.92
C TYR A 1095 -15.02 34.46 -0.40
N GLN A 1096 -14.22 33.43 -0.54
CA GLN A 1096 -13.47 33.16 -1.75
C GLN A 1096 -14.10 31.94 -2.44
N ARG A 1097 -14.44 32.08 -3.71
CA ARG A 1097 -14.90 30.99 -4.58
C ARG A 1097 -13.89 30.88 -5.71
N SER A 1098 -13.15 29.78 -5.74
CA SER A 1098 -11.97 29.65 -6.61
C SER A 1098 -11.00 30.83 -6.35
N ASP A 1099 -10.64 31.63 -7.37
CA ASP A 1099 -9.71 32.76 -7.23
C ASP A 1099 -10.41 34.11 -6.98
N GLU A 1100 -11.74 34.14 -6.94
CA GLU A 1100 -12.50 35.38 -6.83
C GLU A 1100 -12.96 35.63 -5.39
N SER A 1101 -12.58 36.79 -4.85
CA SER A 1101 -13.13 37.30 -3.59
C SER A 1101 -14.52 37.89 -3.84
N ARG A 1102 -15.52 37.38 -3.13
CA ARG A 1102 -16.92 37.79 -3.22
C ARG A 1102 -17.39 38.32 -1.87
N VAL A 1103 -18.35 39.24 -1.93
CA VAL A 1103 -18.97 39.83 -0.75
C VAL A 1103 -20.47 39.68 -0.87
N ILE A 1104 -21.09 39.13 0.16
CA ILE A 1104 -22.54 38.96 0.23
C ILE A 1104 -23.08 39.40 1.56
N ASP A 1105 -24.31 39.90 1.54
CA ASP A 1105 -25.05 40.16 2.76
C ASP A 1105 -25.81 38.89 3.17
N VAL A 1106 -25.59 38.41 4.38
CA VAL A 1106 -26.32 37.25 4.93
C VAL A 1106 -27.08 37.67 6.18
N ILE A 1107 -28.32 37.21 6.33
CA ILE A 1107 -29.12 37.42 7.53
C ILE A 1107 -28.96 36.18 8.42
N VAL A 1108 -28.16 36.28 9.48
CA VAL A 1108 -27.96 35.15 10.39
C VAL A 1108 -29.25 34.81 11.13
N THR A 1109 -29.58 33.53 11.24
CA THR A 1109 -30.78 33.04 11.92
C THR A 1109 -30.43 32.41 13.26
N ASP A 1110 -31.42 32.29 14.15
CA ASP A 1110 -31.26 31.51 15.39
C ASP A 1110 -30.89 30.06 15.05
N ARG A 1111 -30.07 29.45 15.91
CA ARG A 1111 -29.58 28.08 15.76
C ARG A 1111 -30.65 27.01 16.03
#